data_AF-A0A1X7C8G7-F1
#
_entry.id   AF-A0A1X7C8G7-F1
#
_cell.length_a   1.000
_cell.length_b   1.000
_cell.length_c   1.000
_cell.angle_alpha   90.00
_cell.angle_beta   90.00
_cell.angle_gamma   90.00
#
_symmetry.space_group_name_H-M   'P 1'
#
loop_
_entity.id
_entity.type
_entity.pdbx_description
1 polymer ?
#
loop_
_entity_poly.entity_id
_entity_poly.type
_entity_poly.pdbx_seq_one_letter_code
_entity_poly.pdbx_strand_id
1 'polypeptide(L)'
;MSDWEKSSTARVVPPARPRKLAKVPFVELADGRLQGVVSSGSDIERVYVSSVASGTYAFACSTNNNRPCGGARGSFCNHIRALVTEAVLQYGGDRVARYLRAEPGGGAGTDAAALTAVMTAGRPPQADGKTLAAPVFSRFLRHLAYLELAPVTTPLPEMHWFPPTRAAEPGAPAGEREETAATPVDGLDEALAAVDAFDRALVTGLLRPRPERAADLVELADAMAGSPLAGVVAEAAEKAGAGAAGEDHFVALAAGRTALLGAAHDALTALVDETTGRTRSEPAPPAAGDRQTVNLLAAARTWLSDLARTGWQGIDHELVGGAAPIVSALLPQPALRRLATLLDGFAAELAASCPGAALDRIPARRWGDLWARALLLTCPGAAEPAATAPATGRLLPLGVDLHEHATAAQAQVHAVFEPADGTAPRLVRASVSVPKPDTVVAAGVWQLLRPHLSLLAALGEGRTMDLDGMPLTEEGDLLWDDTLARAGEPADALATARVALATAVTPPVAPLDRHPARIAEPVFLEGYEVRQDGDTLTFTVAGQPYTVDTDRIPAAGPLTPEAVAASGACIALLRWDDGEFRVQPLAVETTVRRKPVALHAGAWAGGTTDKAGLRAEKAATDAVTVLRERAGRLLRK
;
A
#
# COMPACT_ATOMS: atom_id res chain seq x y z
N MET A 1 14.52 10.01 -16.14
CA MET A 1 13.42 9.82 -15.18
C MET A 1 13.72 10.68 -13.98
N SER A 2 12.74 11.43 -13.52
CA SER A 2 12.78 12.16 -12.25
C SER A 2 12.75 11.19 -11.06
N ASP A 3 13.16 11.65 -9.89
CA ASP A 3 13.26 10.82 -8.68
C ASP A 3 11.93 10.17 -8.28
N TRP A 4 10.81 10.90 -8.42
CA TRP A 4 9.47 10.32 -8.21
C TRP A 4 9.17 9.17 -9.18
N GLU A 5 9.64 9.22 -10.43
CA GLU A 5 9.44 8.13 -11.39
C GLU A 5 10.32 6.92 -11.06
N LYS A 6 11.45 7.15 -10.36
CA LYS A 6 12.40 6.14 -9.89
C LYS A 6 12.09 5.60 -8.49
N SER A 7 11.17 6.21 -7.74
CA SER A 7 10.81 5.74 -6.40
C SER A 7 9.83 4.56 -6.45
N SER A 8 10.20 3.47 -5.77
CA SER A 8 9.34 2.31 -5.51
C SER A 8 8.11 2.65 -4.67
N THR A 9 8.21 3.69 -3.85
CA THR A 9 7.17 4.13 -2.91
C THR A 9 6.54 5.46 -3.32
N ALA A 10 6.66 5.79 -4.61
CA ALA A 10 6.04 6.96 -5.22
C ALA A 10 4.52 6.99 -4.95
N ARG A 11 4.02 8.15 -4.54
CA ARG A 11 2.57 8.34 -4.35
C ARG A 11 1.89 8.54 -5.70
N VAL A 12 0.99 7.62 -6.04
CA VAL A 12 0.17 7.66 -7.26
C VAL A 12 -1.22 8.23 -6.99
N VAL A 13 -1.84 7.81 -5.89
CA VAL A 13 -3.19 8.23 -5.51
C VAL A 13 -3.12 8.97 -4.17
N PRO A 14 -3.76 10.14 -4.01
CA PRO A 14 -3.88 10.78 -2.71
C PRO A 14 -4.60 9.86 -1.71
N PRO A 15 -4.22 9.90 -0.41
CA PRO A 15 -4.94 9.15 0.62
C PRO A 15 -6.42 9.52 0.65
N ALA A 16 -7.27 8.51 0.85
CA ALA A 16 -8.70 8.72 1.04
C ALA A 16 -8.96 9.50 2.33
N ARG A 17 -10.03 10.31 2.34
CA ARG A 17 -10.37 11.17 3.48
C ARG A 17 -11.56 10.60 4.25
N PRO A 18 -11.58 10.72 5.60
CA PRO A 18 -12.77 10.37 6.37
C PRO A 18 -13.98 11.17 5.88
N ARG A 19 -15.09 10.49 5.59
CA ARG A 19 -16.32 11.12 5.09
C ARG A 19 -17.59 10.45 5.63
N LYS A 20 -18.72 11.16 5.54
CA LYS A 20 -20.02 10.66 6.01
C LYS A 20 -20.66 9.77 4.94
N LEU A 21 -20.91 8.50 5.27
CA LEU A 21 -21.40 7.51 4.31
C LEU A 21 -22.93 7.37 4.26
N ALA A 22 -23.65 8.08 5.12
CA ALA A 22 -25.10 7.96 5.22
C ALA A 22 -25.82 8.36 3.91
N LYS A 23 -25.36 9.42 3.24
CA LYS A 23 -26.00 9.96 2.03
C LYS A 23 -25.46 9.34 0.74
N VAL A 24 -24.14 9.30 0.58
CA VAL A 24 -23.46 8.75 -0.60
C VAL A 24 -22.49 7.68 -0.12
N PRO A 25 -22.92 6.43 0.06
CA PRO A 25 -22.03 5.37 0.53
C PRO A 25 -20.90 5.07 -0.47
N PHE A 26 -21.10 5.27 -1.77
CA PHE A 26 -20.14 4.89 -2.80
C PHE A 26 -20.06 5.93 -3.92
N VAL A 27 -18.84 6.27 -4.33
CA VAL A 27 -18.52 7.20 -5.43
C VAL A 27 -17.24 6.71 -6.08
N GLU A 28 -17.14 6.82 -7.40
CA GLU A 28 -15.96 6.42 -8.18
C GLU A 28 -15.81 7.28 -9.45
N LEU A 29 -14.57 7.36 -9.94
CA LEU A 29 -14.23 7.84 -11.27
C LEU A 29 -13.83 6.60 -12.11
N ALA A 30 -14.75 6.07 -12.90
CA ALA A 30 -14.52 4.84 -13.66
C ALA A 30 -15.29 4.84 -14.99
N ASP A 31 -14.76 4.13 -15.99
CA ASP A 31 -15.38 3.96 -17.31
C ASP A 31 -15.73 5.29 -18.02
N GLY A 32 -14.91 6.32 -17.83
CA GLY A 32 -15.15 7.67 -18.33
C GLY A 32 -16.36 8.37 -17.68
N ARG A 33 -16.75 7.98 -16.46
CA ARG A 33 -17.90 8.55 -15.74
C ARG A 33 -17.56 8.83 -14.28
N LEU A 34 -18.09 9.94 -13.76
CA LEU A 34 -18.32 10.09 -12.32
C LEU A 34 -19.61 9.33 -12.00
N GLN A 35 -19.53 8.32 -11.14
CA GLN A 35 -20.69 7.48 -10.83
C GLN A 35 -20.67 6.97 -9.39
N GLY A 36 -21.80 6.49 -8.92
CA GLY A 36 -21.89 5.92 -7.58
C GLY A 36 -23.31 5.68 -7.10
N VAL A 37 -23.42 5.45 -5.79
CA VAL A 37 -24.66 5.06 -5.11
C VAL A 37 -25.03 6.10 -4.07
N VAL A 38 -26.28 6.53 -4.11
CA VAL A 38 -26.87 7.53 -3.21
C VAL A 38 -28.07 6.93 -2.49
N SER A 39 -28.15 7.08 -1.17
CA SER A 39 -29.22 6.52 -0.33
C SER A 39 -30.59 7.13 -0.65
N SER A 40 -31.68 6.34 -0.61
CA SER A 40 -33.03 6.86 -0.91
C SER A 40 -33.72 7.58 0.27
N GLY A 41 -33.08 7.67 1.45
CA GLY A 41 -33.61 8.32 2.66
C GLY A 41 -34.81 7.63 3.33
N SER A 42 -35.54 6.80 2.61
CA SER A 42 -36.78 6.14 3.03
C SER A 42 -36.63 4.65 3.34
N ASP A 43 -35.60 4.01 2.80
CA ASP A 43 -35.34 2.58 2.91
C ASP A 43 -33.84 2.37 2.67
N ILE A 44 -33.19 1.56 3.51
CA ILE A 44 -31.76 1.27 3.42
C ILE A 44 -31.42 0.37 2.22
N GLU A 45 -32.37 -0.48 1.80
CA GLU A 45 -32.22 -1.40 0.66
C GLU A 45 -32.44 -0.71 -0.69
N ARG A 46 -33.13 0.44 -0.68
CA ARG A 46 -33.36 1.25 -1.86
C ARG A 46 -32.27 2.30 -2.00
N VAL A 47 -31.54 2.21 -3.10
CA VAL A 47 -30.48 3.16 -3.44
C VAL A 47 -30.66 3.67 -4.85
N TYR A 48 -30.16 4.89 -5.11
CA TYR A 48 -30.08 5.50 -6.43
C TYR A 48 -28.68 5.35 -6.99
N VAL A 49 -28.60 4.71 -8.15
CA VAL A 49 -27.38 4.72 -8.96
C VAL A 49 -27.38 5.97 -9.81
N SER A 50 -26.36 6.80 -9.66
CA SER A 50 -26.23 8.09 -10.32
C SER A 50 -24.92 8.14 -11.12
N SER A 51 -24.94 8.75 -12.31
CA SER A 51 -23.73 8.92 -13.12
C SER A 51 -23.76 10.19 -13.97
N VAL A 52 -22.56 10.68 -14.30
CA VAL A 52 -22.28 11.79 -15.21
C VAL A 52 -21.11 11.39 -16.11
N ALA A 53 -21.31 11.42 -17.43
CA ALA A 53 -20.28 11.10 -18.41
C ALA A 53 -19.23 12.21 -18.52
N SER A 54 -17.96 11.84 -18.70
CA SER A 54 -16.89 12.79 -19.03
C SER A 54 -17.14 13.46 -20.39
N GLY A 55 -16.84 14.75 -20.49
CA GLY A 55 -16.93 15.59 -21.69
C GLY A 55 -18.36 15.94 -22.13
N THR A 56 -19.26 14.96 -22.26
CA THR A 56 -20.65 15.18 -22.68
C THR A 56 -21.58 15.55 -21.53
N TYR A 57 -21.17 15.24 -20.29
CA TYR A 57 -21.94 15.38 -19.06
C TYR A 57 -23.29 14.65 -19.09
N ALA A 58 -23.47 13.71 -20.03
CA ALA A 58 -24.68 12.91 -20.16
C ALA A 58 -24.95 12.17 -18.85
N PHE A 59 -26.12 12.41 -18.26
CA PHE A 59 -26.41 11.99 -16.89
C PHE A 59 -27.51 10.95 -16.81
N ALA A 60 -27.40 10.07 -15.81
CA ALA A 60 -28.44 9.10 -15.49
C ALA A 60 -28.61 9.01 -13.98
N CYS A 61 -29.86 8.83 -13.53
CA CYS A 61 -30.16 8.49 -12.15
C CYS A 61 -31.41 7.60 -12.07
N SER A 62 -31.25 6.41 -11.50
CA SER A 62 -32.32 5.45 -11.31
C SER A 62 -32.10 4.69 -10.01
N THR A 63 -33.16 4.08 -9.47
CA THR A 63 -33.00 3.15 -8.34
C THR A 63 -32.26 1.88 -8.76
N ASN A 64 -31.77 1.11 -7.79
CA ASN A 64 -31.15 -0.22 -7.99
C ASN A 64 -32.09 -1.27 -8.61
N ASN A 65 -33.39 -1.01 -8.70
CA ASN A 65 -34.35 -1.80 -9.48
C ASN A 65 -34.79 -1.09 -10.78
N ASN A 66 -33.94 -0.24 -11.34
CA ASN A 66 -34.09 0.40 -12.65
C ASN A 66 -35.31 1.33 -12.81
N ARG A 67 -35.86 1.90 -11.72
CA ARG A 67 -36.89 2.94 -11.81
C ARG A 67 -36.25 4.31 -12.00
N PRO A 68 -36.62 5.10 -13.03
CA PRO A 68 -36.07 6.44 -13.23
C PRO A 68 -36.28 7.35 -12.03
N CYS A 69 -35.30 8.19 -11.72
CA CYS A 69 -35.42 9.18 -10.66
C CYS A 69 -36.39 10.30 -11.06
N GLY A 70 -37.47 10.48 -10.30
CA GLY A 70 -38.47 11.53 -10.57
C GLY A 70 -37.94 12.96 -10.50
N GLY A 71 -36.75 13.18 -9.91
CA GLY A 71 -36.06 14.47 -9.85
C GLY A 71 -35.10 14.73 -11.00
N ALA A 72 -34.81 13.74 -11.85
CA ALA A 72 -33.97 13.87 -13.04
C ALA A 72 -34.83 14.32 -14.24
N ARG A 73 -35.42 15.52 -14.16
CA ARG A 73 -36.30 16.10 -15.20
C ARG A 73 -35.54 17.11 -16.05
N GLY A 74 -34.64 16.65 -16.92
CA GLY A 74 -33.88 17.52 -17.84
C GLY A 74 -32.73 18.32 -17.22
N SER A 75 -32.37 18.04 -15.96
CA SER A 75 -31.18 18.59 -15.28
C SER A 75 -30.70 17.65 -14.17
N PHE A 76 -29.54 17.93 -13.59
CA PHE A 76 -28.97 17.16 -12.49
C PHE A 76 -29.88 17.20 -11.26
N CYS A 77 -30.34 16.02 -10.83
CA CYS A 77 -31.13 15.86 -9.62
C CYS A 77 -30.27 16.02 -8.36
N ASN A 78 -30.90 16.06 -7.19
CA ASN A 78 -30.20 16.18 -5.91
C ASN A 78 -29.24 15.01 -5.62
N HIS A 79 -29.49 13.81 -6.16
CA HIS A 79 -28.57 12.68 -6.01
C HIS A 79 -27.28 12.91 -6.80
N ILE A 80 -27.38 13.38 -8.05
CA ILE A 80 -26.21 13.70 -8.88
C ILE A 80 -25.40 14.84 -8.25
N ARG A 81 -26.05 15.90 -7.75
CA ARG A 81 -25.36 16.99 -7.05
C ARG A 81 -24.61 16.49 -5.80
N ALA A 82 -25.26 15.65 -5.00
CA ALA A 82 -24.62 15.04 -3.84
C ALA A 82 -23.42 14.15 -4.24
N LEU A 83 -23.54 13.40 -5.34
CA LEU A 83 -22.44 12.60 -5.88
C LEU A 83 -21.25 13.47 -6.30
N VAL A 84 -21.48 14.60 -6.97
CA VAL A 84 -20.42 15.56 -7.35
C VAL A 84 -19.74 16.13 -6.11
N THR A 85 -20.52 16.55 -5.10
CA THR A 85 -19.96 17.03 -3.82
C THR A 85 -19.05 16.00 -3.17
N GLU A 86 -19.46 14.74 -3.12
CA GLU A 86 -18.69 13.67 -2.48
C GLU A 86 -17.47 13.27 -3.30
N ALA A 87 -17.54 13.33 -4.63
CA ALA A 87 -16.39 13.12 -5.50
C ALA A 87 -15.30 14.18 -5.27
N VAL A 88 -15.68 15.46 -5.16
CA VAL A 88 -14.75 16.55 -4.87
C VAL A 88 -14.13 16.39 -3.48
N LEU A 89 -14.92 15.96 -2.49
CA LEU A 89 -14.43 15.68 -1.15
C LEU A 89 -13.41 14.53 -1.12
N GLN A 90 -13.71 13.44 -1.84
CA GLN A 90 -12.91 12.21 -1.84
C GLN A 90 -11.64 12.34 -2.70
N TYR A 91 -11.76 12.94 -3.90
CA TYR A 91 -10.70 12.91 -4.92
C TYR A 91 -10.02 14.26 -5.14
N GLY A 92 -10.55 15.34 -4.57
CA GLY A 92 -10.12 16.71 -4.84
C GLY A 92 -10.75 17.27 -6.12
N GLY A 93 -11.06 18.57 -6.10
CA GLY A 93 -11.78 19.24 -7.18
C GLY A 93 -11.08 19.18 -8.52
N ASP A 94 -9.78 19.47 -8.56
CA ASP A 94 -9.01 19.58 -9.81
C ASP A 94 -8.90 18.22 -10.52
N ARG A 95 -8.81 17.13 -9.74
CA ARG A 95 -8.83 15.78 -10.29
C ARG A 95 -10.18 15.45 -10.90
N VAL A 96 -11.26 15.76 -10.20
CA VAL A 96 -12.64 15.54 -10.71
C VAL A 96 -12.89 16.39 -11.96
N ALA A 97 -12.42 17.64 -11.98
CA ALA A 97 -12.50 18.56 -13.11
C ALA A 97 -11.81 17.98 -14.35
N ARG A 98 -10.54 17.60 -14.20
CA ARG A 98 -9.73 17.01 -15.27
C ARG A 98 -10.37 15.72 -15.81
N TYR A 99 -10.83 14.84 -14.92
CA TYR A 99 -11.47 13.59 -15.30
C TYR A 99 -12.76 13.82 -16.09
N LEU A 100 -13.59 14.78 -15.66
CA LEU A 100 -14.84 15.13 -16.34
C LEU A 100 -14.64 16.03 -17.56
N ARG A 101 -13.42 16.54 -17.79
CA ARG A 101 -13.09 17.54 -18.82
C ARG A 101 -13.87 18.85 -18.64
N ALA A 102 -14.08 19.24 -17.38
CA ALA A 102 -14.75 20.47 -17.00
C ALA A 102 -13.72 21.56 -16.66
N GLU A 103 -13.90 22.76 -17.21
CA GLU A 103 -13.05 23.93 -16.97
C GLU A 103 -13.84 25.01 -16.20
N PRO A 104 -13.82 24.99 -14.86
CA PRO A 104 -14.34 26.09 -14.07
C PRO A 104 -13.37 27.27 -14.13
N GLY A 105 -13.84 28.45 -14.55
CA GLY A 105 -12.99 29.63 -14.70
C GLY A 105 -12.55 30.26 -13.36
N GLY A 106 -11.27 30.65 -13.27
CA GLY A 106 -10.71 31.52 -12.20
C GLY A 106 -10.20 30.79 -10.95
N GLY A 107 -9.05 31.24 -10.41
CA GLY A 107 -8.22 30.53 -9.42
C GLY A 107 -8.71 30.43 -7.96
N ALA A 108 -8.00 29.54 -7.25
CA ALA A 108 -8.20 28.98 -5.90
C ALA A 108 -9.28 27.89 -5.79
N GLY A 109 -8.88 26.66 -6.15
CA GLY A 109 -9.56 25.41 -5.82
C GLY A 109 -10.87 25.16 -6.55
N THR A 110 -10.93 24.12 -7.38
CA THR A 110 -12.19 23.72 -8.01
C THR A 110 -13.18 23.19 -6.97
N ASP A 111 -14.33 23.85 -6.77
CA ASP A 111 -15.39 23.35 -5.89
C ASP A 111 -16.51 22.60 -6.66
N ALA A 112 -17.34 21.86 -5.91
CA ALA A 112 -18.43 21.07 -6.48
C ALA A 112 -19.53 21.92 -7.12
N ALA A 113 -19.73 23.16 -6.66
CA ALA A 113 -20.77 24.05 -7.18
C ALA A 113 -20.35 24.61 -8.55
N ALA A 114 -19.10 25.04 -8.68
CA ALA A 114 -18.50 25.48 -9.93
C ALA A 114 -18.52 24.37 -10.98
N LEU A 115 -18.11 23.15 -10.62
CA LEU A 115 -18.20 21.99 -11.52
C LEU A 115 -19.62 21.71 -11.96
N THR A 116 -20.58 21.71 -11.02
CA THR A 116 -22.00 21.48 -11.33
C THR A 116 -22.53 22.56 -12.28
N ALA A 117 -22.16 23.82 -12.07
CA ALA A 117 -22.57 24.94 -12.89
C ALA A 117 -22.04 24.83 -14.33
N VAL A 118 -20.74 24.56 -14.50
CA VAL A 118 -20.11 24.38 -15.83
C VAL A 118 -20.76 23.22 -16.59
N MET A 119 -20.93 22.07 -15.94
CA MET A 119 -21.55 20.91 -16.57
C MET A 119 -23.01 21.18 -16.98
N THR A 120 -23.78 21.85 -16.12
CA THR A 120 -25.20 22.14 -16.38
C THR A 120 -25.36 23.21 -17.46
N ALA A 121 -24.42 24.16 -17.57
CA ALA A 121 -24.43 25.18 -18.63
C ALA A 121 -24.38 24.57 -20.03
N GLY A 122 -23.70 23.42 -20.17
CA GLY A 122 -23.68 22.62 -21.41
C GLY A 122 -25.00 21.94 -21.78
N ARG A 123 -26.06 22.08 -20.96
CA ARG A 123 -27.39 21.46 -21.15
C ARG A 123 -27.30 19.96 -21.47
N PRO A 124 -26.70 19.16 -20.56
CA PRO A 124 -26.40 17.78 -20.86
C PRO A 124 -27.64 16.94 -21.14
N PRO A 125 -27.54 15.95 -22.04
CA PRO A 125 -28.64 15.03 -22.29
C PRO A 125 -28.82 14.06 -21.12
N GLN A 126 -30.05 13.61 -20.92
CA GLN A 126 -30.35 12.50 -20.02
C GLN A 126 -30.08 11.17 -20.75
N ALA A 127 -29.20 10.34 -20.19
CA ALA A 127 -28.86 9.01 -20.71
C ALA A 127 -29.82 7.94 -20.16
N ASP A 128 -29.86 6.77 -20.82
CA ASP A 128 -30.57 5.60 -20.30
C ASP A 128 -29.84 5.04 -19.06
N GLY A 129 -30.50 5.10 -17.91
CA GLY A 129 -29.94 4.61 -16.66
C GLY A 129 -29.90 3.09 -16.54
N LYS A 130 -30.67 2.34 -17.35
CA LYS A 130 -30.79 0.87 -17.20
C LYS A 130 -29.48 0.14 -17.46
N THR A 131 -28.77 0.52 -18.51
CA THR A 131 -27.50 -0.12 -18.90
C THR A 131 -26.34 0.29 -18.00
N LEU A 132 -26.43 1.46 -17.37
CA LEU A 132 -25.40 2.02 -16.49
C LEU A 132 -25.55 1.60 -15.02
N ALA A 133 -26.78 1.33 -14.57
CA ALA A 133 -27.05 1.11 -13.15
C ALA A 133 -26.48 -0.22 -12.64
N ALA A 134 -26.61 -1.30 -13.41
CA ALA A 134 -26.20 -2.63 -12.97
C ALA A 134 -24.68 -2.76 -12.73
N PRO A 135 -23.78 -2.34 -13.65
CA PRO A 135 -22.34 -2.43 -13.41
C PRO A 135 -21.88 -1.63 -12.18
N VAL A 136 -22.39 -0.40 -12.00
CA VAL A 136 -22.05 0.45 -10.85
C VAL A 136 -22.57 -0.17 -9.55
N PHE A 137 -23.78 -0.72 -9.56
CA PHE A 137 -24.32 -1.41 -8.39
C PHE A 137 -23.51 -2.66 -8.05
N SER A 138 -23.11 -3.47 -9.04
CA SER A 138 -22.23 -4.62 -8.82
C SER A 138 -20.87 -4.22 -8.23
N ARG A 139 -20.27 -3.11 -8.68
CA ARG A 139 -19.04 -2.57 -8.06
C ARG A 139 -19.26 -2.12 -6.62
N PHE A 140 -20.40 -1.51 -6.32
CA PHE A 140 -20.78 -1.18 -4.95
C PHE A 140 -20.93 -2.42 -4.07
N LEU A 141 -21.54 -3.50 -4.57
CA LEU A 141 -21.62 -4.76 -3.83
C LEU A 141 -20.24 -5.35 -3.55
N ARG A 142 -19.32 -5.32 -4.53
CA ARG A 142 -17.92 -5.73 -4.30
C ARG A 142 -17.23 -4.88 -3.23
N HIS A 143 -17.45 -3.57 -3.26
CA HIS A 143 -16.93 -2.66 -2.25
C HIS A 143 -17.45 -2.99 -0.84
N LEU A 144 -18.71 -3.39 -0.71
CA LEU A 144 -19.26 -3.88 0.57
C LEU A 144 -18.68 -5.25 0.96
N ALA A 145 -18.43 -6.13 -0.01
CA ALA A 145 -17.94 -7.48 0.24
C ALA A 145 -16.56 -7.51 0.92
N TYR A 146 -15.74 -6.47 0.79
CA TYR A 146 -14.50 -6.35 1.58
C TYR A 146 -14.73 -6.51 3.08
N LEU A 147 -15.86 -6.02 3.60
CA LEU A 147 -16.19 -6.08 5.03
C LEU A 147 -16.59 -7.47 5.51
N GLU A 148 -16.84 -8.41 4.60
CA GLU A 148 -17.15 -9.81 4.91
C GLU A 148 -15.91 -10.71 4.86
N LEU A 149 -14.78 -10.18 4.39
CA LEU A 149 -13.52 -10.93 4.31
C LEU A 149 -12.84 -10.96 5.69
N ALA A 150 -12.54 -12.17 6.16
CA ALA A 150 -11.78 -12.35 7.39
C ALA A 150 -10.36 -11.76 7.26
N PRO A 151 -9.84 -11.08 8.30
CA PRO A 151 -8.43 -10.74 8.38
C PRO A 151 -7.53 -11.97 8.36
N VAL A 152 -6.29 -11.78 7.93
CA VAL A 152 -5.26 -12.83 7.92
C VAL A 152 -4.06 -12.39 8.76
N THR A 153 -3.41 -13.34 9.41
CA THR A 153 -2.18 -13.12 10.19
C THR A 153 -0.91 -13.55 9.46
N THR A 154 -1.07 -14.17 8.28
CA THR A 154 0.03 -14.38 7.33
C THR A 154 0.56 -13.03 6.85
N PRO A 155 1.89 -12.82 6.81
CA PRO A 155 2.46 -11.55 6.40
C PRO A 155 2.06 -11.19 4.95
N LEU A 156 1.78 -9.91 4.70
CA LEU A 156 1.67 -9.35 3.35
C LEU A 156 2.86 -8.40 3.09
N PRO A 157 4.03 -8.93 2.71
CA PRO A 157 5.22 -8.19 2.30
C PRO A 157 4.95 -6.97 1.41
N GLU A 158 3.98 -7.11 0.52
CA GLU A 158 3.62 -6.13 -0.49
C GLU A 158 3.09 -4.83 0.10
N MET A 159 2.61 -4.85 1.35
CA MET A 159 2.10 -3.65 2.02
C MET A 159 3.18 -2.57 2.19
N HIS A 160 4.47 -2.92 2.18
CA HIS A 160 5.59 -1.97 2.27
C HIS A 160 5.65 -0.99 1.07
N TRP A 161 5.11 -1.39 -0.10
CA TRP A 161 4.97 -0.51 -1.25
C TRP A 161 3.82 0.49 -1.08
N PHE A 162 2.94 0.36 -0.08
CA PHE A 162 1.80 1.25 0.12
C PHE A 162 1.94 2.08 1.41
N PRO A 163 2.81 3.11 1.43
CA PRO A 163 2.96 3.98 2.60
C PRO A 163 1.66 4.73 2.91
N PRO A 164 1.32 4.92 4.20
CA PRO A 164 0.00 5.39 4.63
C PRO A 164 -0.35 6.82 4.17
N THR A 165 0.60 7.75 4.06
CA THR A 165 0.23 9.18 4.07
C THR A 165 1.20 10.17 3.40
N ARG A 166 2.12 9.75 2.50
CA ARG A 166 3.05 10.72 1.89
C ARG A 166 2.34 11.96 1.37
N ALA A 167 2.71 13.15 1.83
CA ALA A 167 2.07 14.41 1.45
C ALA A 167 2.62 14.96 0.12
N ALA A 168 3.80 14.51 -0.31
CA ALA A 168 4.55 15.05 -1.44
C ALA A 168 3.71 15.27 -2.71
N GLU A 169 3.33 16.53 -2.97
CA GLU A 169 2.58 16.93 -4.14
C GLU A 169 3.32 16.54 -5.43
N PRO A 170 2.63 16.01 -6.45
CA PRO A 170 3.20 15.96 -7.79
C PRO A 170 3.38 17.40 -8.29
N GLY A 171 4.57 17.97 -8.10
CA GLY A 171 4.91 19.31 -8.56
C GLY A 171 5.73 20.19 -7.61
N ALA A 172 6.00 19.76 -6.37
CA ALA A 172 6.99 20.46 -5.56
C ALA A 172 8.37 20.32 -6.24
N PRO A 173 9.08 21.43 -6.54
CA PRO A 173 10.47 21.31 -6.95
C PRO A 173 11.20 20.58 -5.84
N ALA A 174 11.91 19.49 -6.19
CA ALA A 174 12.85 18.90 -5.26
C ALA A 174 13.79 20.03 -4.82
N GLY A 175 13.76 20.41 -3.55
CA GLY A 175 14.82 21.22 -2.98
C GLY A 175 16.15 20.53 -3.28
N GLU A 176 17.19 21.31 -3.53
CA GLU A 176 18.55 20.77 -3.73
C GLU A 176 18.84 19.77 -2.60
N ARG A 177 19.04 18.50 -2.98
CA ARG A 177 19.39 17.44 -2.05
C ARG A 177 20.79 17.74 -1.54
N GLU A 178 20.95 17.89 -0.23
CA GLU A 178 22.26 17.64 0.36
C GLU A 178 22.51 16.14 0.23
N GLU A 179 23.58 15.76 -0.51
CA GLU A 179 24.09 14.39 -0.52
C GLU A 179 24.29 13.94 0.93
N THR A 180 23.42 13.06 1.42
CA THR A 180 23.64 12.34 2.66
C THR A 180 24.76 11.34 2.41
N ALA A 181 25.87 11.51 3.12
CA ALA A 181 27.09 10.71 2.97
C ALA A 181 26.88 9.28 3.51
N ALA A 182 26.01 8.49 2.88
CA ALA A 182 26.06 7.04 3.03
C ALA A 182 27.34 6.53 2.36
N THR A 183 28.00 5.56 2.99
CA THR A 183 29.12 4.86 2.37
C THR A 183 28.67 4.32 1.00
N PRO A 184 29.36 4.66 -0.10
CA PRO A 184 28.96 4.19 -1.42
C PRO A 184 28.99 2.67 -1.46
N VAL A 185 27.89 2.07 -1.93
CA VAL A 185 27.75 0.63 -2.09
C VAL A 185 28.16 0.27 -3.52
N ASP A 186 29.21 -0.52 -3.65
CA ASP A 186 29.77 -0.92 -4.95
C ASP A 186 28.71 -1.62 -5.82
N GLY A 187 28.58 -1.17 -7.07
CA GLY A 187 27.63 -1.72 -8.06
C GLY A 187 26.14 -1.38 -7.84
N LEU A 188 25.77 -0.64 -6.77
CA LEU A 188 24.37 -0.33 -6.48
C LEU A 188 23.76 0.59 -7.54
N ASP A 189 24.48 1.63 -7.95
CA ASP A 189 23.99 2.60 -8.94
C ASP A 189 23.83 1.96 -10.31
N GLU A 190 24.78 1.11 -10.72
CA GLU A 190 24.73 0.34 -11.96
C GLU A 190 23.54 -0.64 -11.95
N ALA A 191 23.31 -1.33 -10.84
CA ALA A 191 22.15 -2.21 -10.68
C ALA A 191 20.84 -1.43 -10.82
N LEU A 192 20.68 -0.30 -10.13
CA LEU A 192 19.49 0.54 -10.20
C LEU A 192 19.30 1.15 -11.60
N ALA A 193 20.38 1.51 -12.29
CA ALA A 193 20.34 2.02 -13.66
C ALA A 193 19.84 0.97 -14.67
N ALA A 194 20.27 -0.29 -14.55
CA ALA A 194 19.76 -1.37 -15.40
C ALA A 194 18.27 -1.66 -15.15
N VAL A 195 17.80 -1.58 -13.90
CA VAL A 195 16.36 -1.67 -13.59
C VAL A 195 15.63 -0.44 -14.18
N ASP A 196 16.20 0.77 -14.11
CA ASP A 196 15.63 1.97 -14.73
C ASP A 196 15.49 1.83 -16.25
N ALA A 197 16.44 1.18 -16.92
CA ALA A 197 16.33 0.86 -18.34
C ALA A 197 15.14 -0.04 -18.63
N PHE A 198 15.04 -1.16 -17.92
CA PHE A 198 13.92 -2.07 -18.07
C PHE A 198 12.56 -1.39 -17.83
N ASP A 199 12.45 -0.54 -16.81
CA ASP A 199 11.19 0.14 -16.50
C ASP A 199 10.81 1.18 -17.55
N ARG A 200 11.79 1.82 -18.23
CA ARG A 200 11.51 2.66 -19.40
C ARG A 200 10.92 1.86 -20.56
N ALA A 201 11.34 0.61 -20.76
CA ALA A 201 10.76 -0.26 -21.77
C ALA A 201 9.28 -0.60 -21.44
N LEU A 202 8.98 -0.89 -20.17
CA LEU A 202 7.60 -1.13 -19.70
C LEU A 202 6.69 0.11 -19.85
N VAL A 203 7.21 1.33 -19.70
CA VAL A 203 6.44 2.55 -19.93
C VAL A 203 5.82 2.58 -21.34
N THR A 204 6.60 2.20 -22.36
CA THR A 204 6.16 2.23 -23.76
C THR A 204 5.51 0.93 -24.24
N GLY A 205 5.69 -0.16 -23.49
CA GLY A 205 5.14 -1.48 -23.81
C GLY A 205 6.07 -2.34 -24.67
N LEU A 206 5.89 -3.66 -24.56
CA LEU A 206 6.76 -4.67 -25.16
C LEU A 206 6.15 -5.32 -26.42
N LEU A 207 4.95 -4.92 -26.85
CA LEU A 207 4.32 -5.47 -28.06
C LEU A 207 5.00 -4.99 -29.36
N ARG A 208 5.41 -3.72 -29.39
CA ARG A 208 6.08 -3.08 -30.54
C ARG A 208 7.18 -2.13 -30.03
N PRO A 209 8.24 -2.67 -29.43
CA PRO A 209 9.29 -1.85 -28.84
C PRO A 209 9.97 -1.00 -29.92
N ARG A 210 10.28 0.25 -29.58
CA ARG A 210 11.15 1.10 -30.41
C ARG A 210 12.60 0.62 -30.29
N PRO A 211 13.47 0.85 -31.28
CA PRO A 211 14.88 0.41 -31.22
C PRO A 211 15.62 0.83 -29.94
N GLU A 212 15.40 2.07 -29.48
CA GLU A 212 15.96 2.58 -28.22
C GLU A 212 15.49 1.78 -26.99
N ARG A 213 14.24 1.34 -26.98
CA ARG A 213 13.66 0.55 -25.88
C ARG A 213 14.04 -0.91 -25.96
N ALA A 214 14.38 -1.43 -27.14
CA ALA A 214 14.97 -2.74 -27.27
C ALA A 214 16.40 -2.77 -26.68
N ALA A 215 17.17 -1.68 -26.83
CA ALA A 215 18.48 -1.55 -26.19
C ALA A 215 18.38 -1.50 -24.65
N ASP A 216 17.37 -0.80 -24.10
CA ASP A 216 17.10 -0.77 -22.66
C ASP A 216 16.91 -2.20 -22.05
N LEU A 217 16.39 -3.16 -22.84
CA LEU A 217 16.22 -4.56 -22.38
C LEU A 217 17.53 -5.34 -22.36
N VAL A 218 18.50 -4.98 -23.20
CA VAL A 218 19.83 -5.59 -23.23
C VAL A 218 20.60 -5.21 -21.97
N GLU A 219 20.45 -4.00 -21.45
CA GLU A 219 21.09 -3.57 -20.19
C GLU A 219 20.71 -4.49 -19.01
N LEU A 220 19.45 -4.91 -18.92
CA LEU A 220 19.02 -5.89 -17.92
C LEU A 220 19.69 -7.26 -18.15
N ALA A 221 19.77 -7.73 -19.39
CA ALA A 221 20.41 -9.01 -19.71
C ALA A 221 21.92 -9.00 -19.38
N ASP A 222 22.60 -7.90 -19.69
CA ASP A 222 24.02 -7.70 -19.40
C ASP A 222 24.27 -7.64 -17.89
N ALA A 223 23.40 -6.98 -17.12
CA ALA A 223 23.48 -6.96 -15.65
C ALA A 223 23.31 -8.36 -15.02
N MET A 224 22.65 -9.28 -15.73
CA MET A 224 22.50 -10.68 -15.30
C MET A 224 23.68 -11.57 -15.72
N ALA A 225 24.69 -11.03 -16.43
CA ALA A 225 25.86 -11.80 -16.84
C ALA A 225 26.56 -12.43 -15.63
N GLY A 226 26.94 -13.71 -15.77
CA GLY A 226 27.56 -14.48 -14.67
C GLY A 226 26.58 -15.03 -13.62
N SER A 227 25.29 -14.69 -13.71
CA SER A 227 24.26 -15.29 -12.86
C SER A 227 23.70 -16.59 -13.46
N PRO A 228 23.05 -17.44 -12.65
CA PRO A 228 22.28 -18.59 -13.16
C PRO A 228 21.13 -18.23 -14.11
N LEU A 229 20.68 -16.97 -14.10
CA LEU A 229 19.57 -16.49 -14.95
C LEU A 229 20.04 -15.89 -16.28
N ALA A 230 21.35 -15.75 -16.50
CA ALA A 230 21.91 -15.03 -17.66
C ALA A 230 21.30 -15.48 -19.00
N GLY A 231 21.29 -16.79 -19.26
CA GLY A 231 20.80 -17.33 -20.53
C GLY A 231 19.31 -17.09 -20.75
N VAL A 232 18.49 -17.34 -19.73
CA VAL A 232 17.02 -17.21 -19.84
C VAL A 232 16.58 -15.75 -19.91
N VAL A 233 17.27 -14.84 -19.22
CA VAL A 233 16.99 -13.40 -19.28
C VAL A 233 17.44 -12.83 -20.62
N ALA A 234 18.61 -13.24 -21.13
CA ALA A 234 19.09 -12.81 -22.45
C ALA A 234 18.14 -13.23 -23.58
N GLU A 235 17.67 -14.48 -23.58
CA GLU A 235 16.66 -14.95 -24.53
C GLU A 235 15.37 -14.12 -24.42
N ALA A 236 14.88 -13.90 -23.20
CA ALA A 236 13.67 -13.13 -22.97
C ALA A 236 13.81 -11.66 -23.42
N ALA A 237 14.96 -11.03 -23.18
CA ALA A 237 15.27 -9.68 -23.63
C ALA A 237 15.30 -9.59 -25.16
N GLU A 238 15.91 -10.56 -25.85
CA GLU A 238 15.91 -10.65 -27.32
C GLU A 238 14.47 -10.75 -27.87
N LYS A 239 13.67 -11.69 -27.33
CA LYS A 239 12.28 -11.86 -27.77
C LYS A 239 11.42 -10.64 -27.47
N ALA A 240 11.59 -10.02 -26.32
CA ALA A 240 10.87 -8.80 -25.96
C ALA A 240 11.28 -7.63 -26.88
N GLY A 241 12.56 -7.45 -27.15
CA GLY A 241 13.08 -6.44 -28.09
C GLY A 241 12.62 -6.64 -29.53
N ALA A 242 12.30 -7.87 -29.93
CA ALA A 242 11.69 -8.21 -31.21
C ALA A 242 10.15 -8.11 -31.24
N GLY A 243 9.49 -7.79 -30.12
CA GLY A 243 8.03 -7.79 -29.99
C GLY A 243 7.40 -9.19 -30.03
N ALA A 244 8.17 -10.23 -29.75
CA ALA A 244 7.78 -11.64 -29.85
C ALA A 244 7.72 -12.37 -28.49
N ALA A 245 7.88 -11.64 -27.37
CA ALA A 245 7.83 -12.20 -26.03
C ALA A 245 6.45 -12.76 -25.66
N GLY A 246 6.43 -14.06 -25.36
CA GLY A 246 5.34 -14.75 -24.65
C GLY A 246 5.39 -14.59 -23.12
N GLU A 247 4.43 -15.20 -22.41
CA GLU A 247 4.31 -15.09 -20.95
C GLU A 247 5.57 -15.57 -20.20
N ASP A 248 6.17 -16.68 -20.62
CA ASP A 248 7.38 -17.22 -19.98
C ASP A 248 8.58 -16.26 -20.07
N HIS A 249 8.69 -15.50 -21.16
CA HIS A 249 9.72 -14.47 -21.31
C HIS A 249 9.47 -13.31 -20.34
N PHE A 250 8.20 -12.89 -20.15
CA PHE A 250 7.89 -11.86 -19.16
C PHE A 250 8.18 -12.32 -17.73
N VAL A 251 7.93 -13.59 -17.41
CA VAL A 251 8.31 -14.17 -16.12
C VAL A 251 9.83 -14.13 -15.95
N ALA A 252 10.62 -14.50 -16.97
CA ALA A 252 12.07 -14.45 -16.91
C ALA A 252 12.60 -13.00 -16.71
N LEU A 253 12.02 -12.02 -17.42
CA LEU A 253 12.38 -10.61 -17.25
C LEU A 253 12.03 -10.08 -15.85
N ALA A 254 10.84 -10.41 -15.34
CA ALA A 254 10.45 -10.08 -13.97
C ALA A 254 11.39 -10.72 -12.94
N ALA A 255 11.79 -11.99 -13.15
CA ALA A 255 12.73 -12.69 -12.28
C ALA A 255 14.12 -12.04 -12.29
N GLY A 256 14.66 -11.68 -13.46
CA GLY A 256 15.94 -10.97 -13.57
C GLY A 256 15.91 -9.62 -12.86
N ARG A 257 14.85 -8.83 -13.10
CA ARG A 257 14.62 -7.55 -12.44
C ARG A 257 14.54 -7.69 -10.91
N THR A 258 13.77 -8.66 -10.42
CA THR A 258 13.64 -8.93 -8.98
C THR A 258 14.94 -9.43 -8.37
N ALA A 259 15.71 -10.26 -9.07
CA ALA A 259 17.01 -10.73 -8.59
C ALA A 259 18.02 -9.59 -8.45
N LEU A 260 18.04 -8.64 -9.38
CA LEU A 260 18.91 -7.47 -9.33
C LEU A 260 18.55 -6.53 -8.15
N LEU A 261 17.27 -6.30 -7.93
CA LEU A 261 16.79 -5.57 -6.73
C LEU A 261 17.05 -6.36 -5.44
N GLY A 262 17.03 -7.70 -5.50
CA GLY A 262 17.43 -8.57 -4.40
C GLY A 262 18.91 -8.43 -4.04
N ALA A 263 19.79 -8.33 -5.04
CA ALA A 263 21.21 -8.07 -4.81
C ALA A 263 21.45 -6.67 -4.18
N ALA A 264 20.74 -5.65 -4.67
CA ALA A 264 20.77 -4.31 -4.08
C ALA A 264 20.28 -4.33 -2.62
N HIS A 265 19.20 -5.05 -2.33
CA HIS A 265 18.71 -5.25 -0.97
C HIS A 265 19.78 -5.90 -0.08
N ASP A 266 20.40 -6.99 -0.54
CA ASP A 266 21.38 -7.73 0.25
C ASP A 266 22.59 -6.86 0.60
N ALA A 267 23.10 -6.09 -0.37
CA ALA A 267 24.20 -5.14 -0.17
C ALA A 267 23.83 -4.03 0.85
N LEU A 268 22.63 -3.47 0.75
CA LEU A 268 22.13 -2.47 1.69
C LEU A 268 21.93 -3.04 3.10
N THR A 269 21.41 -4.27 3.22
CA THR A 269 21.23 -4.91 4.53
C THR A 269 22.55 -5.28 5.19
N ALA A 270 23.58 -5.62 4.41
CA ALA A 270 24.92 -5.85 4.95
C ALA A 270 25.50 -4.57 5.59
N LEU A 271 25.30 -3.41 4.95
CA LEU A 271 25.68 -2.11 5.52
C LEU A 271 24.89 -1.78 6.79
N VAL A 272 23.60 -2.11 6.84
CA VAL A 272 22.76 -1.94 8.04
C VAL A 272 23.23 -2.85 9.18
N ASP A 273 23.59 -4.09 8.88
CA ASP A 273 24.09 -5.05 9.88
C ASP A 273 25.43 -4.57 10.46
N GLU A 274 26.35 -4.07 9.61
CA GLU A 274 27.61 -3.45 10.04
C GLU A 274 27.36 -2.21 10.92
N THR A 275 26.49 -1.31 10.48
CA THR A 275 26.18 -0.06 11.19
C THR A 275 25.53 -0.31 12.55
N THR A 276 24.68 -1.32 12.64
CA THR A 276 23.96 -1.65 13.89
C THR A 276 24.69 -2.66 14.76
N GLY A 277 25.79 -3.26 14.27
CA GLY A 277 26.56 -4.29 14.97
C GLY A 277 25.81 -5.60 15.17
N ARG A 278 24.74 -5.85 14.40
CA ARG A 278 23.89 -7.04 14.55
C ARG A 278 24.29 -8.14 13.59
N THR A 279 24.00 -9.37 14.00
CA THR A 279 24.16 -10.55 13.15
C THR A 279 22.85 -10.91 12.47
N ARG A 280 22.93 -11.30 11.21
CA ARG A 280 21.82 -11.84 10.44
C ARG A 280 21.98 -13.33 10.25
N SER A 281 20.90 -14.07 10.47
CA SER A 281 20.88 -15.51 10.23
C SER A 281 20.96 -15.82 8.73
N GLU A 282 21.61 -16.94 8.39
CA GLU A 282 21.70 -17.42 7.00
C GLU A 282 20.38 -18.10 6.57
N PRO A 283 19.84 -17.80 5.38
CA PRO A 283 18.62 -18.44 4.89
C PRO A 283 18.85 -19.93 4.59
N ALA A 284 17.88 -20.78 4.91
CA ALA A 284 17.88 -22.15 4.42
C ALA A 284 17.67 -22.18 2.88
N PRO A 285 18.25 -23.15 2.16
CA PRO A 285 18.00 -23.31 0.75
C PRO A 285 16.51 -23.62 0.51
N PRO A 286 15.85 -22.98 -0.47
CA PRO A 286 14.43 -23.19 -0.70
C PRO A 286 14.16 -24.64 -1.16
N ALA A 287 13.08 -25.22 -0.65
CA ALA A 287 12.56 -26.50 -1.16
C ALA A 287 11.88 -26.28 -2.52
N ALA A 288 12.04 -27.22 -3.45
CA ALA A 288 11.33 -27.19 -4.72
C ALA A 288 9.84 -27.52 -4.50
N GLY A 289 8.96 -26.55 -4.74
CA GLY A 289 7.50 -26.72 -4.66
C GLY A 289 6.91 -27.38 -5.91
N ASP A 290 5.76 -28.04 -5.73
CA ASP A 290 5.04 -28.72 -6.80
C ASP A 290 4.19 -27.76 -7.65
N ARG A 291 4.06 -28.08 -8.94
CA ARG A 291 3.27 -27.30 -9.90
C ARG A 291 1.76 -27.51 -9.70
N GLN A 292 1.10 -26.66 -8.93
CA GLN A 292 -0.36 -26.61 -8.91
C GLN A 292 -0.90 -25.52 -9.84
N THR A 293 -1.63 -25.91 -10.88
CA THR A 293 -2.27 -24.96 -11.80
C THR A 293 -3.64 -24.59 -11.25
N VAL A 294 -3.69 -23.48 -10.53
CA VAL A 294 -4.96 -22.86 -10.16
C VAL A 294 -5.37 -21.95 -11.33
N ASN A 295 -6.53 -22.21 -11.96
CA ASN A 295 -7.03 -21.44 -13.11
C ASN A 295 -7.01 -19.91 -12.90
N LEU A 296 -7.11 -19.45 -11.65
CA LEU A 296 -7.06 -18.03 -11.29
C LEU A 296 -5.67 -17.41 -11.41
N LEU A 297 -4.59 -18.16 -11.13
CA LEU A 297 -3.22 -17.68 -11.29
C LEU A 297 -2.88 -17.46 -12.76
N ALA A 298 -3.38 -18.35 -13.63
CA ALA A 298 -3.25 -18.18 -15.09
C ALA A 298 -3.97 -16.91 -15.58
N ALA A 299 -5.21 -16.67 -15.12
CA ALA A 299 -5.93 -15.44 -15.47
C ALA A 299 -5.19 -14.17 -15.04
N ALA A 300 -4.63 -14.15 -13.82
CA ALA A 300 -3.79 -13.05 -13.34
C ALA A 300 -2.55 -12.85 -14.23
N ARG A 301 -1.87 -13.94 -14.60
CA ARG A 301 -0.66 -13.90 -15.43
C ARG A 301 -0.93 -13.36 -16.84
N THR A 302 -2.04 -13.77 -17.46
CA THR A 302 -2.45 -13.25 -18.76
C THR A 302 -2.73 -11.75 -18.70
N TRP A 303 -3.49 -11.29 -17.68
CA TRP A 303 -3.74 -9.86 -17.49
C TRP A 303 -2.44 -9.04 -17.30
N LEU A 304 -1.52 -9.52 -16.47
CA LEU A 304 -0.21 -8.90 -16.27
C LEU A 304 0.65 -8.90 -17.55
N SER A 305 0.53 -9.93 -18.37
CA SER A 305 1.23 -10.00 -19.66
C SER A 305 0.66 -9.00 -20.67
N ASP A 306 -0.66 -8.81 -20.68
CA ASP A 306 -1.32 -7.81 -21.52
C ASP A 306 -0.98 -6.39 -21.10
N LEU A 307 -0.81 -6.13 -19.80
CA LEU A 307 -0.23 -4.88 -19.30
C LEU A 307 1.18 -4.64 -19.82
N ALA A 308 2.08 -5.63 -19.74
CA ALA A 308 3.46 -5.49 -20.21
C ALA A 308 3.54 -5.26 -21.74
N ARG A 309 2.69 -5.95 -22.51
CA ARG A 309 2.57 -5.75 -23.96
C ARG A 309 2.13 -4.33 -24.30
N THR A 310 1.10 -3.86 -23.62
CA THR A 310 0.46 -2.57 -23.86
C THR A 310 1.32 -1.41 -23.39
N GLY A 311 2.02 -1.59 -22.26
CA GLY A 311 2.78 -0.56 -21.58
C GLY A 311 1.92 0.45 -20.83
N TRP A 312 2.55 1.16 -19.90
CA TRP A 312 1.87 2.12 -19.02
C TRP A 312 1.18 3.25 -19.78
N GLN A 313 1.76 3.72 -20.88
CA GLN A 313 1.15 4.76 -21.73
C GLN A 313 -0.06 4.25 -22.53
N GLY A 314 -0.15 2.94 -22.77
CA GLY A 314 -1.21 2.34 -23.56
C GLY A 314 -2.44 1.90 -22.75
N ILE A 315 -2.40 1.95 -21.42
CA ILE A 315 -3.51 1.46 -20.59
C ILE A 315 -4.79 2.27 -20.83
N ASP A 316 -5.91 1.55 -20.92
CA ASP A 316 -7.25 2.10 -21.00
C ASP A 316 -8.19 1.47 -19.96
N HIS A 317 -9.45 1.93 -19.93
CA HIS A 317 -10.41 1.48 -18.91
C HIS A 317 -10.78 0.01 -19.07
N GLU A 318 -10.69 -0.55 -20.29
CA GLU A 318 -11.02 -1.95 -20.56
C GLU A 318 -9.92 -2.87 -20.01
N LEU A 319 -8.66 -2.60 -20.39
CA LEU A 319 -7.52 -3.38 -19.92
C LEU A 319 -7.40 -3.34 -18.39
N VAL A 320 -7.52 -2.15 -17.79
CA VAL A 320 -7.47 -2.00 -16.33
C VAL A 320 -8.66 -2.68 -15.65
N GLY A 321 -9.86 -2.58 -16.24
CA GLY A 321 -11.07 -3.22 -15.74
C GLY A 321 -10.99 -4.75 -15.68
N GLY A 322 -10.15 -5.37 -16.52
CA GLY A 322 -9.90 -6.81 -16.56
C GLY A 322 -9.44 -7.43 -15.22
N ALA A 323 -8.85 -6.64 -14.32
CA ALA A 323 -8.43 -7.10 -13.00
C ALA A 323 -9.60 -7.44 -12.06
N ALA A 324 -10.71 -6.71 -12.18
CA ALA A 324 -11.82 -6.77 -11.21
C ALA A 324 -12.39 -8.19 -11.00
N PRO A 325 -12.72 -8.98 -12.06
CA PRO A 325 -13.19 -10.36 -11.86
C PRO A 325 -12.12 -11.29 -11.27
N ILE A 326 -10.85 -11.10 -11.63
CA ILE A 326 -9.72 -11.89 -11.11
C ILE A 326 -9.58 -11.65 -9.60
N VAL A 327 -9.50 -10.38 -9.19
CA VAL A 327 -9.39 -9.97 -7.78
C VAL A 327 -10.59 -10.47 -6.98
N SER A 328 -11.81 -10.35 -7.52
CA SER A 328 -13.04 -10.82 -6.86
C SER A 328 -13.04 -12.32 -6.59
N ALA A 329 -12.38 -13.12 -7.44
CA ALA A 329 -12.27 -14.56 -7.27
C ALA A 329 -11.11 -14.98 -6.35
N LEU A 330 -10.02 -14.20 -6.33
CA LEU A 330 -8.84 -14.44 -5.49
C LEU A 330 -9.08 -14.04 -4.03
N LEU A 331 -9.70 -12.86 -3.80
CA LEU A 331 -9.85 -12.28 -2.47
C LEU A 331 -10.52 -13.22 -1.46
N PRO A 332 -11.60 -13.96 -1.75
CA PRO A 332 -12.19 -14.86 -0.77
C PRO A 332 -11.28 -15.99 -0.28
N GLN A 333 -10.19 -16.31 -0.99
CA GLN A 333 -9.30 -17.43 -0.69
C GLN A 333 -8.10 -16.97 0.15
N PRO A 334 -7.98 -17.38 1.44
CA PRO A 334 -6.87 -16.93 2.30
C PRO A 334 -5.48 -17.23 1.73
N ALA A 335 -5.28 -18.40 1.12
CA ALA A 335 -4.01 -18.78 0.51
C ALA A 335 -3.61 -17.91 -0.69
N LEU A 336 -4.57 -17.25 -1.35
CA LEU A 336 -4.32 -16.37 -2.49
C LEU A 336 -4.35 -14.89 -2.11
N ARG A 337 -4.52 -14.56 -0.83
CA ARG A 337 -4.69 -13.19 -0.34
C ARG A 337 -3.54 -12.28 -0.72
N ARG A 338 -2.32 -12.81 -0.68
CA ARG A 338 -1.10 -12.08 -1.02
C ARG A 338 -1.15 -11.51 -2.44
N LEU A 339 -1.39 -12.36 -3.44
CA LEU A 339 -1.55 -11.93 -4.82
C LEU A 339 -2.80 -11.06 -4.99
N ALA A 340 -3.92 -11.42 -4.35
CA ALA A 340 -5.17 -10.70 -4.47
C ALA A 340 -5.04 -9.24 -4.02
N THR A 341 -4.46 -8.99 -2.85
CA THR A 341 -4.23 -7.65 -2.30
C THR A 341 -3.31 -6.83 -3.18
N LEU A 342 -2.24 -7.43 -3.72
CA LEU A 342 -1.32 -6.75 -4.63
C LEU A 342 -2.00 -6.34 -5.94
N LEU A 343 -2.73 -7.28 -6.59
CA LEU A 343 -3.43 -7.01 -7.83
C LEU A 343 -4.53 -5.96 -7.64
N ASP A 344 -5.25 -6.01 -6.53
CA ASP A 344 -6.30 -5.06 -6.20
C ASP A 344 -5.72 -3.65 -5.99
N GLY A 345 -4.60 -3.55 -5.23
CA GLY A 345 -3.90 -2.29 -5.03
C GLY A 345 -3.34 -1.72 -6.34
N PHE A 346 -2.67 -2.55 -7.13
CA PHE A 346 -2.09 -2.14 -8.41
C PHE A 346 -3.16 -1.72 -9.42
N ALA A 347 -4.25 -2.48 -9.55
CA ALA A 347 -5.37 -2.14 -10.42
C ALA A 347 -6.04 -0.83 -9.99
N ALA A 348 -6.14 -0.54 -8.69
CA ALA A 348 -6.67 0.72 -8.19
C ALA A 348 -5.79 1.92 -8.62
N GLU A 349 -4.46 1.78 -8.60
CA GLU A 349 -3.54 2.82 -9.08
C GLU A 349 -3.61 3.03 -10.59
N LEU A 350 -3.69 1.95 -11.36
CA LEU A 350 -3.86 2.02 -12.82
C LEU A 350 -5.20 2.69 -13.17
N ALA A 351 -6.28 2.32 -12.48
CA ALA A 351 -7.61 2.89 -12.70
C ALA A 351 -7.64 4.38 -12.38
N ALA A 352 -6.96 4.77 -11.29
CA ALA A 352 -6.79 6.15 -10.88
C ALA A 352 -6.03 7.02 -11.89
N SER A 353 -5.23 6.38 -12.75
CA SER A 353 -4.30 7.01 -13.71
C SER A 353 -4.73 6.81 -15.17
N CYS A 354 -5.91 6.22 -15.40
CA CYS A 354 -6.39 5.88 -16.72
C CYS A 354 -7.12 7.07 -17.41
N PRO A 355 -6.93 7.28 -18.73
CA PRO A 355 -6.05 6.56 -19.64
C PRO A 355 -4.58 6.95 -19.50
N GLY A 356 -3.69 5.98 -19.70
CA GLY A 356 -2.24 6.19 -19.55
C GLY A 356 -1.66 7.23 -20.51
N ALA A 357 -2.26 7.37 -21.70
CA ALA A 357 -1.84 8.33 -22.72
C ALA A 357 -2.03 9.80 -22.30
N ALA A 358 -2.80 10.07 -21.25
CA ALA A 358 -3.02 11.41 -20.70
C ALA A 358 -2.11 11.73 -19.50
N LEU A 359 -1.20 10.83 -19.12
CA LEU A 359 -0.27 11.05 -18.01
C LEU A 359 0.96 11.82 -18.46
N ASP A 360 1.24 12.93 -17.76
CA ASP A 360 2.47 13.71 -17.98
C ASP A 360 3.71 12.98 -17.41
N ARG A 361 3.52 12.18 -16.35
CA ARG A 361 4.57 11.45 -15.64
C ARG A 361 4.05 10.07 -15.24
N ILE A 362 4.94 9.07 -15.22
CA ILE A 362 4.59 7.68 -14.93
C ILE A 362 5.49 7.16 -13.80
N PRO A 363 4.92 6.56 -12.73
CA PRO A 363 5.69 6.06 -11.59
C PRO A 363 6.37 4.72 -11.97
N ALA A 364 7.33 4.79 -12.90
CA ALA A 364 7.80 3.63 -13.63
C ALA A 364 8.45 2.57 -12.74
N ARG A 365 9.25 2.97 -11.73
CA ARG A 365 9.80 2.02 -10.74
C ARG A 365 8.71 1.30 -9.99
N ARG A 366 7.80 2.06 -9.38
CA ARG A 366 6.71 1.51 -8.59
C ARG A 366 5.87 0.52 -9.40
N TRP A 367 5.40 0.89 -10.59
CA TRP A 367 4.57 0.00 -11.39
C TRP A 367 5.37 -1.20 -11.92
N GLY A 368 6.66 -1.04 -12.20
CA GLY A 368 7.57 -2.14 -12.48
C GLY A 368 7.69 -3.12 -11.31
N ASP A 369 7.82 -2.62 -10.07
CA ASP A 369 7.92 -3.43 -8.85
C ASP A 369 6.62 -4.22 -8.61
N LEU A 370 5.47 -3.54 -8.67
CA LEU A 370 4.16 -4.18 -8.46
C LEU A 370 3.87 -5.22 -9.54
N TRP A 371 4.20 -4.92 -10.80
CA TRP A 371 4.03 -5.84 -11.92
C TRP A 371 4.93 -7.08 -11.79
N ALA A 372 6.24 -6.89 -11.55
CA ALA A 372 7.18 -7.99 -11.45
C ALA A 372 6.84 -8.89 -10.25
N ARG A 373 6.53 -8.30 -9.10
CA ARG A 373 6.08 -9.05 -7.91
C ARG A 373 4.82 -9.85 -8.21
N ALA A 374 3.80 -9.23 -8.81
CA ALA A 374 2.53 -9.89 -9.10
C ALA A 374 2.73 -11.05 -10.08
N LEU A 375 3.58 -10.88 -11.09
CA LEU A 375 3.85 -11.90 -12.08
C LEU A 375 4.55 -13.11 -11.46
N LEU A 376 5.56 -12.88 -10.61
CA LEU A 376 6.27 -13.95 -9.90
C LEU A 376 5.37 -14.66 -8.90
N LEU A 377 4.45 -13.96 -8.21
CA LEU A 377 3.45 -14.59 -7.33
C LEU A 377 2.44 -15.48 -8.07
N THR A 378 2.34 -15.39 -9.40
CA THR A 378 1.57 -16.36 -10.20
C THR A 378 2.32 -17.67 -10.45
N CYS A 379 3.63 -17.73 -10.14
CA CYS A 379 4.44 -18.92 -10.33
C CYS A 379 4.24 -19.94 -9.19
N PRO A 380 4.26 -21.25 -9.49
CA PRO A 380 4.23 -22.28 -8.46
C PRO A 380 5.35 -22.11 -7.43
N GLY A 381 5.08 -22.42 -6.16
CA GLY A 381 6.04 -22.24 -5.07
C GLY A 381 6.22 -20.80 -4.57
N ALA A 382 5.88 -19.78 -5.37
CA ALA A 382 6.16 -18.38 -5.03
C ALA A 382 5.30 -17.83 -3.87
N ALA A 383 4.12 -18.42 -3.65
CA ALA A 383 3.18 -18.02 -2.60
C ALA A 383 2.89 -19.17 -1.61
N GLU A 384 3.74 -20.20 -1.57
CA GLU A 384 3.57 -21.28 -0.61
C GLU A 384 3.77 -20.78 0.83
N PRO A 385 2.97 -21.25 1.79
CA PRO A 385 3.18 -20.90 3.19
C PRO A 385 4.59 -21.29 3.63
N ALA A 386 5.28 -20.34 4.26
CA ALA A 386 6.59 -20.62 4.85
C ALA A 386 6.47 -21.72 5.92
N ALA A 387 7.47 -22.60 5.98
CA ALA A 387 7.57 -23.56 7.07
C ALA A 387 7.68 -22.81 8.41
N THR A 388 7.09 -23.38 9.46
CA THR A 388 7.08 -22.79 10.80
C THR A 388 7.63 -23.75 11.84
N ALA A 389 8.24 -23.18 12.87
CA ALA A 389 8.62 -23.87 14.10
C ALA A 389 7.85 -23.26 15.29
N PRO A 390 7.48 -24.06 16.30
CA PRO A 390 6.81 -23.54 17.50
C PRO A 390 7.78 -22.66 18.30
N ALA A 391 7.35 -21.47 18.66
CA ALA A 391 8.09 -20.51 19.47
C ALA A 391 7.41 -20.33 20.84
N THR A 392 8.13 -20.71 21.90
CA THR A 392 7.73 -20.52 23.30
C THR A 392 8.71 -19.58 23.98
N GLY A 393 8.22 -18.54 24.64
CA GLY A 393 9.08 -17.52 25.23
C GLY A 393 8.36 -16.19 25.46
N ARG A 394 9.13 -15.16 25.75
CA ARG A 394 8.63 -13.82 26.05
C ARG A 394 8.79 -12.92 24.83
N LEU A 395 7.73 -12.19 24.49
CA LEU A 395 7.70 -11.24 23.39
C LEU A 395 7.63 -9.81 23.96
N LEU A 396 8.52 -8.95 23.46
CA LEU A 396 8.71 -7.57 23.87
C LEU A 396 8.36 -6.63 22.70
N PRO A 397 7.14 -6.07 22.65
CA PRO A 397 6.72 -5.20 21.56
C PRO A 397 7.50 -3.89 21.53
N LEU A 398 7.99 -3.48 20.36
CA LEU A 398 8.72 -2.22 20.14
C LEU A 398 7.82 -1.12 19.58
N GLY A 399 6.92 -1.47 18.66
CA GLY A 399 6.03 -0.53 17.99
C GLY A 399 5.25 -1.16 16.84
N VAL A 400 4.35 -0.39 16.24
CA VAL A 400 3.55 -0.82 15.09
C VAL A 400 3.85 0.05 13.88
N ASP A 401 4.16 -0.63 12.79
CA ASP A 401 4.14 -0.08 11.44
C ASP A 401 2.75 -0.30 10.82
N LEU A 402 2.00 0.79 10.63
CA LEU A 402 0.66 0.76 10.08
C LEU A 402 0.71 1.11 8.59
N HIS A 403 0.40 0.11 7.76
CA HIS A 403 0.27 0.28 6.33
C HIS A 403 -1.19 0.51 5.95
N GLU A 404 -1.45 1.53 5.15
CA GLU A 404 -2.79 1.87 4.69
C GLU A 404 -2.80 2.10 3.19
N HIS A 405 -3.53 1.25 2.46
CA HIS A 405 -3.87 1.43 1.06
C HIS A 405 -5.38 1.66 0.92
N ALA A 406 -5.83 2.14 -0.25
CA ALA A 406 -7.27 2.28 -0.53
C ALA A 406 -8.04 0.95 -0.34
N THR A 407 -7.43 -0.17 -0.73
CA THR A 407 -8.08 -1.49 -0.76
C THR A 407 -7.67 -2.45 0.35
N ALA A 408 -6.66 -2.10 1.16
CA ALA A 408 -6.16 -2.96 2.22
C ALA A 408 -5.50 -2.16 3.35
N ALA A 409 -5.41 -2.76 4.53
CA ALA A 409 -4.58 -2.25 5.61
C ALA A 409 -3.87 -3.41 6.32
N GLN A 410 -2.72 -3.10 6.91
CA GLN A 410 -1.94 -4.03 7.72
C GLN A 410 -1.35 -3.29 8.92
N ALA A 411 -1.51 -3.86 10.11
CA ALA A 411 -0.69 -3.50 11.26
C ALA A 411 0.39 -4.57 11.42
N GLN A 412 1.65 -4.15 11.42
CA GLN A 412 2.80 -5.01 11.66
C GLN A 412 3.49 -4.56 12.95
N VAL A 413 3.41 -5.39 13.98
CA VAL A 413 4.09 -5.17 15.26
C VAL A 413 5.52 -5.66 15.11
N HIS A 414 6.50 -4.80 15.36
CA HIS A 414 7.91 -5.19 15.51
C HIS A 414 8.18 -5.47 16.98
N ALA A 415 8.91 -6.56 17.26
CA ALA A 415 9.19 -6.99 18.62
C ALA A 415 10.54 -7.69 18.73
N VAL A 416 11.06 -7.75 19.97
CA VAL A 416 12.14 -8.66 20.35
C VAL A 416 11.51 -9.89 20.99
N PHE A 417 11.87 -11.08 20.52
CA PHE A 417 11.48 -12.35 21.12
C PHE A 417 12.64 -12.94 21.92
N GLU A 418 12.38 -13.28 23.17
CA GLU A 418 13.29 -13.95 24.11
C GLU A 418 12.84 -15.42 24.24
N PRO A 419 13.52 -16.37 23.58
CA PRO A 419 13.19 -17.78 23.66
C PRO A 419 13.27 -18.32 25.10
N ALA A 420 12.30 -19.16 25.50
CA ALA A 420 12.29 -19.78 26.84
C ALA A 420 13.46 -20.75 27.07
N ASP A 421 14.06 -21.25 25.99
CA ASP A 421 15.23 -22.14 26.03
C ASP A 421 16.56 -21.39 26.31
N GLY A 422 16.51 -20.07 26.42
CA GLY A 422 17.68 -19.22 26.70
C GLY A 422 18.58 -18.99 25.49
N THR A 423 18.16 -19.37 24.28
CA THR A 423 18.87 -18.97 23.05
C THR A 423 18.80 -17.46 22.81
N ALA A 424 19.66 -16.95 21.92
CA ALA A 424 19.79 -15.52 21.69
C ALA A 424 18.43 -14.87 21.32
N PRO A 425 18.14 -13.65 21.83
CA PRO A 425 16.97 -12.90 21.43
C PRO A 425 16.93 -12.73 19.90
N ARG A 426 15.71 -12.67 19.35
CA ARG A 426 15.49 -12.57 17.90
C ARG A 426 14.58 -11.41 17.59
N LEU A 427 14.83 -10.73 16.48
CA LEU A 427 13.84 -9.83 15.92
C LEU A 427 12.72 -10.63 15.29
N VAL A 428 11.50 -10.27 15.64
CA VAL A 428 10.31 -10.89 15.08
C VAL A 428 9.26 -9.83 14.75
N ARG A 429 8.31 -10.22 13.91
CA ARG A 429 7.16 -9.41 13.52
C ARG A 429 5.89 -10.24 13.73
N ALA A 430 4.80 -9.57 14.05
CA ALA A 430 3.46 -10.17 14.00
C ALA A 430 2.56 -9.22 13.23
N SER A 431 1.82 -9.74 12.24
CA SER A 431 1.01 -8.91 11.34
C SER A 431 -0.45 -9.32 11.41
N VAL A 432 -1.34 -8.35 11.22
CA VAL A 432 -2.75 -8.58 10.89
C VAL A 432 -3.13 -7.69 9.73
N SER A 433 -3.71 -8.30 8.70
CA SER A 433 -4.02 -7.64 7.44
C SER A 433 -5.45 -7.90 7.01
N VAL A 434 -6.09 -6.88 6.45
CA VAL A 434 -7.49 -6.95 6.04
C VAL A 434 -7.72 -6.17 4.75
N PRO A 435 -8.44 -6.73 3.76
CA PRO A 435 -9.00 -5.94 2.67
C PRO A 435 -10.01 -4.94 3.23
N LYS A 436 -10.05 -3.73 2.69
CA LYS A 436 -10.97 -2.70 3.17
C LYS A 436 -11.52 -1.87 2.03
N PRO A 437 -12.74 -1.33 2.19
CA PRO A 437 -13.19 -0.24 1.34
C PRO A 437 -12.34 1.02 1.58
N ASP A 438 -12.14 1.81 0.52
CA ASP A 438 -11.36 3.07 0.54
C ASP A 438 -11.91 4.13 1.48
N THR A 439 -13.14 3.97 1.95
CA THR A 439 -13.79 4.84 2.92
C THR A 439 -13.41 4.57 4.38
N VAL A 440 -12.80 3.41 4.67
CA VAL A 440 -12.33 3.08 6.02
C VAL A 440 -10.86 3.48 6.12
N VAL A 441 -10.60 4.58 6.81
CA VAL A 441 -9.28 5.21 6.89
C VAL A 441 -8.91 5.61 8.31
N ALA A 442 -7.64 5.89 8.56
CA ALA A 442 -7.13 6.36 9.84
C ALA A 442 -7.59 5.47 11.01
N ALA A 443 -8.14 6.04 12.09
CA ALA A 443 -8.62 5.30 13.26
C ALA A 443 -9.70 4.23 12.93
N GLY A 444 -10.34 4.30 11.75
CA GLY A 444 -11.27 3.26 11.29
C GLY A 444 -10.62 1.94 10.96
N VAL A 445 -9.33 1.94 10.59
CA VAL A 445 -8.58 0.72 10.32
C VAL A 445 -8.53 -0.17 11.56
N TRP A 446 -8.40 0.41 12.75
CA TRP A 446 -8.39 -0.37 14.00
C TRP A 446 -9.69 -1.14 14.26
N GLN A 447 -10.84 -0.63 13.78
CA GLN A 447 -12.13 -1.34 13.89
C GLN A 447 -12.18 -2.64 13.07
N LEU A 448 -11.30 -2.77 12.08
CA LEU A 448 -11.16 -3.98 11.27
C LEU A 448 -10.08 -4.92 11.81
N LEU A 449 -9.02 -4.39 12.44
CA LEU A 449 -7.86 -5.16 12.88
C LEU A 449 -7.96 -5.71 14.33
N ARG A 450 -8.57 -4.95 15.25
CA ARG A 450 -8.57 -5.24 16.71
C ARG A 450 -9.03 -6.65 17.13
N PRO A 451 -10.10 -7.23 16.56
CA PRO A 451 -10.60 -8.52 17.05
C PRO A 451 -9.66 -9.71 16.81
N HIS A 452 -8.51 -9.50 16.17
CA HIS A 452 -7.72 -10.57 15.54
C HIS A 452 -6.23 -10.57 15.92
N LEU A 453 -5.82 -9.68 16.83
CA LEU A 453 -4.44 -9.59 17.29
C LEU A 453 -4.40 -8.97 18.71
N SER A 454 -4.54 -9.80 19.76
CA SER A 454 -4.47 -9.33 21.16
C SER A 454 -3.16 -8.61 21.49
N LEU A 455 -2.09 -8.87 20.73
CA LEU A 455 -0.83 -8.11 20.79
C LEU A 455 -1.01 -6.60 20.62
N LEU A 456 -1.99 -6.15 19.83
CA LEU A 456 -2.28 -4.71 19.66
C LEU A 456 -2.77 -4.07 20.97
N ALA A 457 -3.51 -4.84 21.79
CA ALA A 457 -3.91 -4.40 23.11
C ALA A 457 -2.72 -4.34 24.07
N ALA A 458 -1.90 -5.39 24.10
CA ALA A 458 -0.71 -5.44 24.94
C ALA A 458 0.29 -4.30 24.62
N LEU A 459 0.49 -3.98 23.34
CA LEU A 459 1.31 -2.84 22.93
C LEU A 459 0.73 -1.51 23.44
N GLY A 460 -0.58 -1.30 23.32
CA GLY A 460 -1.24 -0.08 23.80
C GLY A 460 -1.19 0.07 25.33
N GLU A 461 -1.11 -1.04 26.06
CA GLU A 461 -0.98 -1.10 27.52
C GLU A 461 0.48 -1.10 28.01
N GLY A 462 1.47 -1.17 27.11
CA GLY A 462 2.88 -1.27 27.47
C GLY A 462 3.20 -2.58 28.19
N ARG A 463 2.75 -3.71 27.64
CA ARG A 463 2.93 -5.05 28.22
C ARG A 463 3.69 -5.98 27.30
N THR A 464 4.36 -6.93 27.93
CA THR A 464 4.93 -8.09 27.26
C THR A 464 3.85 -9.12 26.92
N MET A 465 4.19 -10.09 26.07
CA MET A 465 3.36 -11.26 25.82
C MET A 465 4.15 -12.53 26.08
N ASP A 466 3.55 -13.48 26.77
CA ASP A 466 4.05 -14.84 26.90
C ASP A 466 3.47 -15.69 25.77
N LEU A 467 4.34 -16.32 24.99
CA LEU A 467 3.98 -17.19 23.86
C LEU A 467 4.19 -18.65 24.24
N ASP A 468 3.25 -19.50 23.85
CA ASP A 468 3.33 -20.96 24.02
C ASP A 468 3.12 -21.65 22.67
N GLY A 469 4.22 -22.04 22.02
CA GLY A 469 4.20 -22.77 20.75
C GLY A 469 3.67 -21.96 19.55
N MET A 470 3.77 -20.62 19.60
CA MET A 470 3.34 -19.75 18.50
C MET A 470 4.10 -20.10 17.21
N PRO A 471 3.46 -20.34 16.06
CA PRO A 471 4.18 -20.65 14.82
C PRO A 471 5.04 -19.47 14.37
N LEU A 472 6.33 -19.69 14.21
CA LEU A 472 7.34 -18.71 13.78
C LEU A 472 7.99 -19.18 12.47
N THR A 473 7.98 -18.32 11.45
CA THR A 473 8.71 -18.56 10.19
C THR A 473 10.21 -18.30 10.35
N GLU A 474 11.03 -18.83 9.43
CA GLU A 474 12.47 -18.51 9.40
C GLU A 474 12.74 -17.01 9.20
N GLU A 475 11.87 -16.31 8.48
CA GLU A 475 11.95 -14.85 8.25
C GLU A 475 11.58 -14.01 9.48
N GLY A 476 11.23 -14.66 10.61
CA GLY A 476 10.91 -13.99 11.86
C GLY A 476 9.45 -13.51 11.94
N ASP A 477 8.54 -14.04 11.12
CA ASP A 477 7.12 -13.71 11.20
C ASP A 477 6.36 -14.71 12.10
N LEU A 478 5.74 -14.20 13.15
CA LEU A 478 4.83 -14.93 14.02
C LEU A 478 3.45 -15.01 13.36
N LEU A 479 3.00 -16.22 13.06
CA LEU A 479 1.64 -16.47 12.58
C LEU A 479 0.70 -16.45 13.78
N TRP A 480 0.18 -15.26 14.08
CA TRP A 480 -0.47 -15.00 15.35
C TRP A 480 -1.74 -15.84 15.56
N ASP A 481 -1.83 -16.45 16.74
CA ASP A 481 -2.99 -17.13 17.29
C ASP A 481 -3.19 -16.70 18.75
N ASP A 482 -4.32 -16.04 19.05
CA ASP A 482 -4.64 -15.55 20.39
C ASP A 482 -4.75 -16.67 21.45
N THR A 483 -4.94 -17.92 21.04
CA THR A 483 -5.00 -19.06 21.97
C THR A 483 -3.62 -19.43 22.53
N LEU A 484 -2.55 -19.04 21.83
CA LEU A 484 -1.14 -19.33 22.14
C LEU A 484 -0.42 -18.15 22.79
N ALA A 485 -1.16 -17.10 23.18
CA ALA A 485 -0.58 -15.87 23.71
C ALA A 485 -1.31 -15.39 24.98
N ARG A 486 -0.53 -14.86 25.93
CA ARG A 486 -1.05 -14.27 27.18
C ARG A 486 -0.34 -12.95 27.48
N ALA A 487 -1.07 -11.96 27.98
CA ALA A 487 -0.47 -10.71 28.42
C ALA A 487 0.41 -10.95 29.65
N GLY A 488 1.68 -10.56 29.56
CA GLY A 488 2.68 -10.68 30.60
C GLY A 488 2.82 -9.41 31.44
N GLU A 489 3.99 -9.23 32.05
CA GLU A 489 4.31 -8.08 32.89
C GLU A 489 4.41 -6.77 32.08
N PRO A 490 4.24 -5.60 32.72
CA PRO A 490 4.52 -4.30 32.10
C PRO A 490 5.97 -4.22 31.57
N ALA A 491 6.13 -3.66 30.38
CA ALA A 491 7.42 -3.36 29.77
C ALA A 491 7.34 -2.07 28.96
N ASP A 492 8.21 -1.13 29.30
CA ASP A 492 8.38 0.10 28.54
C ASP A 492 9.18 -0.20 27.26
N ALA A 493 8.61 0.14 26.10
CA ALA A 493 9.21 -0.22 24.82
C ALA A 493 10.54 0.53 24.55
N LEU A 494 10.71 1.75 25.07
CA LEU A 494 11.97 2.51 24.92
C LEU A 494 13.08 1.87 25.75
N ALA A 495 12.78 1.45 26.98
CA ALA A 495 13.70 0.69 27.83
C ALA A 495 14.05 -0.68 27.21
N THR A 496 13.04 -1.39 26.67
CA THR A 496 13.25 -2.62 25.91
C THR A 496 14.19 -2.39 24.72
N ALA A 497 13.91 -1.38 23.89
CA ALA A 497 14.72 -1.09 22.71
C ALA A 497 16.16 -0.77 23.09
N ARG A 498 16.36 0.03 24.13
CA ARG A 498 17.69 0.41 24.64
C ARG A 498 18.53 -0.79 25.09
N VAL A 499 17.91 -1.81 25.69
CA VAL A 499 18.64 -2.94 26.32
C VAL A 499 18.72 -4.15 25.39
N ALA A 500 17.62 -4.53 24.75
CA ALA A 500 17.49 -5.81 24.07
C ALA A 500 17.77 -5.73 22.56
N LEU A 501 17.47 -4.60 21.91
CA LEU A 501 17.47 -4.51 20.44
C LEU A 501 18.84 -4.81 19.82
N ALA A 502 19.91 -4.26 20.39
CA ALA A 502 21.28 -4.48 19.90
C ALA A 502 21.76 -5.93 20.03
N THR A 503 21.14 -6.71 20.92
CA THR A 503 21.50 -8.12 21.15
C THR A 503 20.68 -9.10 20.30
N ALA A 504 19.64 -8.61 19.63
CA ALA A 504 18.72 -9.45 18.88
C ALA A 504 19.31 -9.83 17.53
N VAL A 505 19.20 -11.12 17.19
CA VAL A 505 19.56 -11.65 15.86
C VAL A 505 18.49 -11.23 14.86
N THR A 506 18.92 -10.69 13.71
CA THR A 506 18.02 -10.31 12.64
C THR A 506 17.70 -11.53 11.76
N PRO A 507 16.42 -11.80 11.44
CA PRO A 507 16.08 -12.92 10.57
C PRO A 507 16.54 -12.70 9.12
N PRO A 508 16.72 -13.78 8.33
CA PRO A 508 16.92 -13.68 6.90
C PRO A 508 15.66 -13.13 6.21
N VAL A 509 15.82 -12.73 4.95
CA VAL A 509 14.71 -12.37 4.06
C VAL A 509 14.65 -13.40 2.93
N ALA A 510 13.46 -13.96 2.68
CA ALA A 510 13.26 -14.94 1.63
C ALA A 510 13.64 -14.34 0.26
N PRO A 511 14.16 -15.14 -0.69
CA PRO A 511 14.68 -14.62 -1.95
C PRO A 511 13.68 -13.77 -2.73
N LEU A 512 12.43 -14.23 -2.80
CA LEU A 512 11.37 -13.47 -3.47
C LEU A 512 11.20 -12.10 -2.83
N ASP A 513 11.36 -12.03 -1.53
CA ASP A 513 11.00 -10.94 -0.63
C ASP A 513 12.08 -9.85 -0.48
N ARG A 514 13.28 -10.10 -1.01
CA ARG A 514 14.41 -9.16 -1.03
C ARG A 514 14.15 -8.02 -2.01
N HIS A 515 13.96 -6.82 -1.46
CA HIS A 515 13.75 -5.61 -2.25
C HIS A 515 14.08 -4.37 -1.42
N PRO A 516 14.75 -3.33 -1.94
CA PRO A 516 15.19 -2.19 -1.13
C PRO A 516 14.05 -1.48 -0.39
N ALA A 517 12.90 -1.27 -1.05
CA ALA A 517 11.71 -0.68 -0.43
C ALA A 517 11.10 -1.48 0.75
N ARG A 518 11.53 -2.74 0.94
CA ARG A 518 11.11 -3.58 2.06
C ARG A 518 12.02 -3.50 3.28
N ILE A 519 13.19 -2.86 3.16
CA ILE A 519 14.08 -2.63 4.30
C ILE A 519 13.30 -1.80 5.33
N ALA A 520 13.18 -2.37 6.53
CA ALA A 520 12.36 -1.89 7.63
C ALA A 520 12.99 -2.35 8.94
N GLU A 521 14.22 -1.92 9.17
CA GLU A 521 15.05 -2.45 10.24
C GLU A 521 14.84 -1.66 11.54
N PRO A 522 14.38 -2.29 12.65
CA PRO A 522 14.22 -1.57 13.91
C PRO A 522 15.55 -1.02 14.43
N VAL A 523 15.54 0.25 14.83
CA VAL A 523 16.67 0.95 15.44
C VAL A 523 16.21 1.75 16.66
N PHE A 524 17.10 1.93 17.63
CA PHE A 524 16.92 2.84 18.75
C PHE A 524 17.90 3.99 18.63
N LEU A 525 17.38 5.22 18.61
CA LEU A 525 18.15 6.44 18.43
C LEU A 525 18.05 7.30 19.70
N GLU A 526 19.18 7.81 20.16
CA GLU A 526 19.28 8.78 21.25
C GLU A 526 20.49 9.70 21.05
N GLY A 527 20.52 10.83 21.76
CA GLY A 527 21.62 11.79 21.65
C GLY A 527 21.75 12.43 20.26
N TYR A 528 20.67 12.41 19.46
CA TYR A 528 20.64 13.01 18.14
C TYR A 528 20.33 14.51 18.19
N GLU A 529 20.87 15.24 17.23
CA GLU A 529 20.48 16.63 16.99
C GLU A 529 19.30 16.68 16.02
N VAL A 530 18.31 17.52 16.31
CA VAL A 530 17.14 17.71 15.45
C VAL A 530 17.31 19.00 14.66
N ARG A 531 17.24 18.88 13.32
CA ARG A 531 17.17 20.02 12.41
C ARG A 531 15.87 19.96 11.62
N GLN A 532 15.17 21.09 11.54
CA GLN A 532 14.00 21.25 10.69
C GLN A 532 14.26 22.37 9.67
N ASP A 533 14.09 22.04 8.39
CA ASP A 533 14.18 22.98 7.28
C ASP A 533 12.93 22.84 6.40
N GLY A 534 12.05 23.84 6.46
CA GLY A 534 10.69 23.73 5.93
C GLY A 534 9.95 22.52 6.54
N ASP A 535 9.46 21.63 5.67
CA ASP A 535 8.77 20.39 6.05
C ASP A 535 9.74 19.21 6.25
N THR A 536 11.03 19.39 5.98
CA THR A 536 12.04 18.32 6.10
C THR A 536 12.60 18.30 7.51
N LEU A 537 12.37 17.18 8.20
CA LEU A 537 12.93 16.91 9.51
C LEU A 537 14.15 15.98 9.37
N THR A 538 15.26 16.31 10.01
CA THR A 538 16.52 15.54 9.97
C THR A 538 16.99 15.24 11.39
N PHE A 539 17.40 13.99 11.63
CA PHE A 539 18.13 13.58 12.81
C PHE A 539 19.60 13.39 12.49
N THR A 540 20.48 14.06 13.22
CA THR A 540 21.93 13.81 13.14
C THR A 540 22.35 12.90 14.27
N VAL A 541 22.70 11.65 13.95
CA VAL A 541 23.09 10.61 14.91
C VAL A 541 24.58 10.35 14.73
N ALA A 542 25.40 10.55 15.78
CA ALA A 542 26.85 10.38 15.70
C ALA A 542 27.51 11.11 14.50
N GLY A 543 27.01 12.31 14.17
CA GLY A 543 27.49 13.11 13.03
C GLY A 543 26.92 12.71 11.66
N GLN A 544 26.10 11.66 11.57
CA GLN A 544 25.46 11.21 10.34
C GLN A 544 24.01 11.71 10.24
N PRO A 545 23.64 12.44 9.17
CA PRO A 545 22.27 12.93 8.99
C PRO A 545 21.35 11.85 8.41
N TYR A 546 20.16 11.73 8.97
CA TYR A 546 19.07 10.89 8.47
C TYR A 546 17.80 11.71 8.31
N THR A 547 17.21 11.71 7.11
CA THR A 547 15.89 12.31 6.91
C THR A 547 14.83 11.48 7.64
N VAL A 548 13.96 12.16 8.39
CA VAL A 548 12.84 11.56 9.10
C VAL A 548 11.64 11.49 8.16
N ASP A 549 11.12 10.29 7.92
CA ASP A 549 9.93 10.06 7.07
C ASP A 549 8.66 10.33 7.90
N THR A 550 8.40 11.62 8.17
CA THR A 550 7.21 12.10 8.90
C THR A 550 5.91 11.77 8.18
N ASP A 551 5.98 11.62 6.87
CA ASP A 551 4.91 11.22 5.96
C ASP A 551 4.40 9.79 6.20
N ARG A 552 5.19 8.93 6.85
CA ARG A 552 4.78 7.57 7.26
C ARG A 552 4.22 7.49 8.68
N ILE A 553 4.12 8.60 9.40
CA ILE A 553 3.48 8.64 10.72
C ILE A 553 1.96 8.45 10.53
N PRO A 554 1.34 7.39 11.10
CA PRO A 554 -0.05 7.12 10.84
C PRO A 554 -0.96 8.14 11.51
N ALA A 555 -1.93 8.68 10.76
CA ALA A 555 -3.02 9.50 11.31
C ALA A 555 -3.94 8.73 12.28
N ALA A 556 -3.74 7.42 12.40
CA ALA A 556 -4.46 6.52 13.30
C ALA A 556 -3.83 6.40 14.70
N GLY A 557 -2.92 7.30 15.08
CA GLY A 557 -2.26 7.30 16.39
C GLY A 557 -1.96 8.70 16.92
N PRO A 558 -1.46 8.81 18.16
CA PRO A 558 -1.13 10.09 18.79
C PRO A 558 0.26 10.64 18.42
N LEU A 559 1.09 9.89 17.69
CA LEU A 559 2.39 10.34 17.24
C LEU A 559 2.21 11.41 16.14
N THR A 560 2.90 12.53 16.25
CA THR A 560 2.84 13.62 15.26
C THR A 560 4.24 14.08 14.86
N PRO A 561 4.43 14.72 13.68
CA PRO A 561 5.72 15.30 13.29
C PRO A 561 6.29 16.26 14.33
N GLU A 562 5.45 17.06 14.99
CA GLU A 562 5.88 18.02 16.03
C GLU A 562 6.39 17.30 17.29
N ALA A 563 5.73 16.19 17.68
CA ALA A 563 6.18 15.37 18.80
C ALA A 563 7.54 14.71 18.50
N VAL A 564 7.75 14.30 17.26
CA VAL A 564 9.01 13.73 16.78
C VAL A 564 10.12 14.78 16.76
N ALA A 565 9.83 16.00 16.30
CA ALA A 565 10.79 17.11 16.33
C ALA A 565 11.18 17.53 17.76
N ALA A 566 10.28 17.35 18.73
CA ALA A 566 10.52 17.68 20.14
C ALA A 566 11.02 16.50 20.99
N SER A 567 11.47 15.41 20.36
CA SER A 567 11.85 14.17 21.05
C SER A 567 13.34 14.11 21.42
N GLY A 568 13.65 13.36 22.48
CA GLY A 568 15.03 13.08 22.91
C GLY A 568 15.49 11.63 22.73
N ALA A 569 14.55 10.72 22.48
CA ALA A 569 14.81 9.33 22.14
C ALA A 569 13.73 8.83 21.16
N CYS A 570 14.10 7.91 20.27
CA CYS A 570 13.20 7.40 19.23
C CYS A 570 13.43 5.90 18.98
N ILE A 571 12.33 5.13 18.95
CA ILE A 571 12.29 3.83 18.28
C ILE A 571 11.84 4.10 16.85
N ALA A 572 12.65 3.69 15.86
CA ALA A 572 12.36 3.92 14.46
C ALA A 572 12.60 2.66 13.62
N LEU A 573 12.11 2.67 12.39
CA LEU A 573 12.54 1.77 11.33
C LEU A 573 13.50 2.51 10.41
N LEU A 574 14.70 1.98 10.24
CA LEU A 574 15.62 2.38 9.19
C LEU A 574 15.11 1.79 7.87
N ARG A 575 14.88 2.66 6.89
CA ARG A 575 14.35 2.31 5.57
C ARG A 575 15.25 2.81 4.47
N TRP A 576 15.21 2.12 3.34
CA TRP A 576 15.79 2.63 2.10
C TRP A 576 14.69 3.17 1.19
N ASP A 577 14.83 4.41 0.75
CA ASP A 577 13.97 4.98 -0.28
C ASP A 577 14.73 6.01 -1.11
N ASP A 578 14.61 5.89 -2.43
CA ASP A 578 15.12 6.86 -3.40
C ASP A 578 16.62 7.20 -3.25
N GLY A 579 17.44 6.17 -3.04
CA GLY A 579 18.90 6.30 -3.00
C GLY A 579 19.48 6.62 -1.63
N GLU A 580 18.66 6.71 -0.58
CA GLU A 580 19.13 7.06 0.76
C GLU A 580 18.41 6.30 1.88
N PHE A 581 19.06 6.27 3.04
CA PHE A 581 18.46 5.78 4.27
C PHE A 581 17.63 6.86 4.96
N ARG A 582 16.43 6.49 5.38
CA ARG A 582 15.47 7.33 6.10
C ARG A 582 15.04 6.64 7.39
N VAL A 583 14.63 7.44 8.37
CA VAL A 583 14.11 6.93 9.64
C VAL A 583 12.60 7.14 9.72
N GLN A 584 11.82 6.07 9.86
CA GLN A 584 10.40 6.13 10.17
C GLN A 584 10.18 5.99 11.68
N PRO A 585 9.71 7.02 12.40
CA PRO A 585 9.42 6.92 13.82
C PRO A 585 8.27 5.94 14.12
N LEU A 586 8.47 5.04 15.07
CA LEU A 586 7.43 4.18 15.66
C LEU A 586 7.01 4.64 17.05
N ALA A 587 7.98 5.14 17.83
CA ALA A 587 7.75 5.72 19.14
C ALA A 587 8.80 6.78 19.47
N VAL A 588 8.42 7.77 20.27
CA VAL A 588 9.34 8.80 20.75
C VAL A 588 9.14 9.07 22.23
N GLU A 589 10.22 9.45 22.91
CA GLU A 589 10.16 10.08 24.23
C GLU A 589 10.16 11.60 24.07
N THR A 590 9.13 12.25 24.60
CA THR A 590 9.03 13.72 24.68
C THR A 590 8.76 14.16 26.12
N THR A 591 8.73 15.47 26.37
CA THR A 591 8.44 16.02 27.70
C THR A 591 7.12 16.79 27.73
N VAL A 592 6.22 16.40 28.63
CA VAL A 592 4.97 17.12 28.89
C VAL A 592 4.97 17.57 30.34
N ARG A 593 4.87 18.89 30.57
CA ARG A 593 4.96 19.48 31.92
C ARG A 593 6.20 19.00 32.71
N ARG A 594 7.34 18.92 32.02
CA ARG A 594 8.64 18.43 32.55
C ARG A 594 8.67 16.97 33.00
N LYS A 595 7.71 16.14 32.55
CA LYS A 595 7.74 14.69 32.75
C LYS A 595 7.97 13.99 31.41
N PRO A 596 8.84 12.96 31.35
CA PRO A 596 8.98 12.15 30.15
C PRO A 596 7.65 11.42 29.88
N VAL A 597 7.26 11.41 28.62
CA VAL A 597 6.07 10.72 28.11
C VAL A 597 6.44 10.05 26.79
N ALA A 598 6.14 8.76 26.69
CA ALA A 598 6.27 8.01 25.45
C ALA A 598 5.03 8.19 24.57
N LEU A 599 5.23 8.47 23.29
CA LEU A 599 4.17 8.51 22.27
C LEU A 599 4.47 7.45 21.23
N HIS A 600 3.53 6.52 21.03
CA HIS A 600 3.66 5.41 20.07
C HIS A 600 2.70 5.60 18.90
N ALA A 601 3.16 5.34 17.68
CA ALA A 601 2.34 5.34 16.47
C ALA A 601 1.12 4.39 16.60
N GLY A 602 1.31 3.25 17.27
CA GLY A 602 0.28 2.25 17.52
C GLY A 602 -0.50 2.41 18.84
N ALA A 603 -0.37 3.52 19.57
CA ALA A 603 -0.96 3.61 20.92
C ALA A 603 -2.50 3.50 20.96
N TRP A 604 -3.19 3.75 19.84
CA TRP A 604 -4.64 3.56 19.74
C TRP A 604 -5.01 2.14 19.30
N ALA A 605 -4.05 1.26 18.99
CA ALA A 605 -4.34 -0.05 18.42
C ALA A 605 -5.19 -0.92 19.36
N GLY A 606 -4.91 -0.90 20.67
CA GLY A 606 -5.68 -1.58 21.72
C GLY A 606 -6.99 -0.92 22.16
N GLY A 607 -7.32 0.24 21.59
CA GLY A 607 -8.29 1.18 22.16
C GLY A 607 -7.59 2.27 22.96
N THR A 608 -8.26 3.40 23.18
CA THR A 608 -7.62 4.58 23.78
C THR A 608 -8.55 5.33 24.74
N THR A 609 -7.95 5.94 25.76
CA THR A 609 -8.61 6.92 26.64
C THR A 609 -8.33 8.37 26.21
N ASP A 610 -7.50 8.56 25.18
CA ASP A 610 -7.22 9.87 24.61
C ASP A 610 -8.48 10.47 23.98
N LYS A 611 -8.73 11.75 24.23
CA LYS A 611 -9.95 12.43 23.75
C LYS A 611 -9.98 12.56 22.23
N ALA A 612 -8.83 12.80 21.59
CA ALA A 612 -8.75 12.91 20.13
C ALA A 612 -8.95 11.53 19.50
N GLY A 613 -8.30 10.50 20.06
CA GLY A 613 -8.48 9.10 19.69
C GLY A 613 -9.93 8.63 19.80
N LEU A 614 -10.59 8.86 20.94
CA LEU A 614 -12.02 8.53 21.14
C LEU A 614 -12.94 9.21 20.11
N ARG A 615 -12.65 10.47 19.75
CA ARG A 615 -13.41 11.20 18.73
C ARG A 615 -13.18 10.62 17.33
N ALA A 616 -11.92 10.30 17.00
CA ALA A 616 -11.55 9.70 15.72
C ALA A 616 -12.16 8.31 15.55
N GLU A 617 -12.09 7.47 16.60
CA GLU A 617 -12.70 6.15 16.64
C GLU A 617 -14.22 6.24 16.48
N LYS A 618 -14.90 7.12 17.22
CA LYS A 618 -16.35 7.29 17.10
C LYS A 618 -16.76 7.64 15.67
N ALA A 619 -16.08 8.60 15.05
CA ALA A 619 -16.36 9.00 13.67
C ALA A 619 -16.17 7.85 12.67
N ALA A 620 -15.16 7.01 12.91
CA ALA A 620 -14.88 5.87 12.05
C ALA A 620 -15.84 4.68 12.27
N THR A 621 -16.26 4.44 13.51
CA THR A 621 -17.25 3.41 13.87
C THR A 621 -18.59 3.65 13.18
N ASP A 622 -19.04 4.91 13.09
CA ASP A 622 -20.26 5.27 12.38
C ASP A 622 -20.19 4.87 10.89
N ALA A 623 -19.04 5.13 10.24
CA ALA A 623 -18.82 4.78 8.84
C ALA A 623 -18.81 3.26 8.60
N VAL A 624 -18.04 2.51 9.39
CA VAL A 624 -17.95 1.05 9.30
C VAL A 624 -19.32 0.41 9.59
N THR A 625 -20.05 0.91 10.58
CA THR A 625 -21.39 0.39 10.95
C THR A 625 -22.38 0.55 9.81
N VAL A 626 -22.46 1.74 9.20
CA VAL A 626 -23.35 2.00 8.05
C VAL A 626 -23.04 1.06 6.89
N LEU A 627 -21.77 0.80 6.59
CA LEU A 627 -21.40 -0.12 5.52
C LEU A 627 -21.71 -1.58 5.87
N ARG A 628 -21.43 -2.03 7.10
CA ARG A 628 -21.74 -3.40 7.55
C ARG A 628 -23.25 -3.68 7.56
N GLU A 629 -24.07 -2.72 7.99
CA GLU A 629 -25.53 -2.84 7.94
C GLU A 629 -26.01 -3.02 6.50
N ARG A 630 -25.45 -2.24 5.57
CA ARG A 630 -25.76 -2.36 4.14
C ARG A 630 -25.29 -3.68 3.55
N ALA A 631 -24.06 -4.10 3.85
CA ALA A 631 -23.53 -5.39 3.43
C ALA A 631 -24.48 -6.52 3.84
N GLY A 632 -24.90 -6.55 5.12
CA GLY A 632 -25.82 -7.55 5.63
C GLY A 632 -27.22 -7.56 4.98
N ARG A 633 -27.68 -6.45 4.39
CA ARG A 633 -28.97 -6.33 3.70
C ARG A 633 -28.89 -6.59 2.19
N LEU A 634 -27.79 -6.17 1.56
CA LEU A 634 -27.64 -6.16 0.11
C LEU A 634 -26.85 -7.35 -0.45
N LEU A 635 -25.96 -7.98 0.33
CA LEU A 635 -25.19 -9.15 -0.10
C LEU A 635 -25.89 -10.48 0.19
N ARG A 636 -26.83 -10.51 1.15
CA ARG A 636 -27.58 -11.72 1.55
C ARG A 636 -28.82 -12.00 0.68
N LYS A 637 -28.88 -11.41 -0.51
CA LYS A 637 -29.96 -11.58 -1.51
C LYS A 637 -29.35 -12.06 -2.81
#